data_AF-A4CVM9-F1
#
_entry.id   AF-A4CVM9-F1
#
_cell.length_a   1.000
_cell.length_b   1.000
_cell.length_c   1.000
_cell.angle_alpha   90.00
_cell.angle_beta   90.00
_cell.angle_gamma   90.00
#
_symmetry.space_group_name_H-M   'P 1'
#
loop_
_entity.id
_entity.type
_entity.pdbx_description
1 polymer ?
#
loop_
_entity_poly.entity_id
_entity_poly.type
_entity_poly.pdbx_seq_one_letter_code
_entity_poly.pdbx_strand_id
1 'polypeptide(L)'
;MIKRMNLLKYWQAAFNPSEFEHWMDQKISFFGIKSRGNSILADDSDNYIRGGGRNDQLIAGKGIDFVDGRGGDDVLVGDRLPNQNDYNADGSIFASLSFNKDESDILIAGKGEDILINQFGSDYFSGDKGNDRIISLSDSGIPTGNNIPILDNDSTENQLSQLDFSTNNINPNGLAADDTLIGGKDADRFEFHLLINARKEIVDKYTDVETGIINWGMNGVAGENDNYHDHWVEGIGNDIILDFNSKEGDKILVSGHTVQAILLENNETLNEALVGVYSDQGADGRRGNGAHDLDVLGTIKVFYKGSFNFDSDVDIQQKDYGAYGVDSNIAAEIESNDDVLLASTTARITGNASDNDLAGDSGENRIDGLSGDDKIVGYDGNDKLFGSSGADHLLGDRESRQSDFHEKGYFIADKQMSYDDKLIGGSEDDLLVDQYGADRYSGDAGNDRLVSLSDSSVPNDNKSLPAGVNDGSDIDKLVFANEYLNPVGISANDVLTGGEGADTFEWRLLINASKEIVDRNTNTSTGVINWGMNGVAGENDKYHDHWVDGIGIDTITDFSGNGGENDHILIQGHTVQALLLSSSDNSALIGVYSDQGADGERGNGAHDFDVLGVIRVNHDGNFSIKEDLSVNGADFGAYGPGSGLDDLWA
;
A
#
# COMPACT_ATOMS: atom_id res chain seq x y z
N MET A 1 21.29 22.29 19.03
CA MET A 1 20.28 22.87 19.94
C MET A 1 20.14 24.39 19.81
N ILE A 2 21.19 25.21 19.99
CA ILE A 2 21.01 26.70 20.04
C ILE A 2 20.80 27.38 18.66
N LYS A 3 21.08 26.71 17.52
CA LYS A 3 20.75 27.25 16.18
C LYS A 3 19.36 26.87 15.64
N ARG A 4 18.63 25.96 16.29
CA ARG A 4 17.22 25.64 15.96
C ARG A 4 16.22 26.63 16.59
N MET A 5 16.65 27.47 17.53
CA MET A 5 15.78 28.44 18.23
C MET A 5 15.40 29.70 17.44
N ASN A 6 15.98 29.96 16.26
CA ASN A 6 15.58 31.10 15.44
C ASN A 6 14.43 30.77 14.45
N LEU A 7 14.19 29.48 14.17
CA LEU A 7 12.98 29.01 13.47
C LEU A 7 11.73 29.16 14.34
N LEU A 8 11.90 29.17 15.67
CA LEU A 8 10.84 29.28 16.69
C LEU A 8 9.92 30.50 16.54
N LYS A 9 10.30 31.51 15.74
CA LYS A 9 9.53 32.74 15.55
C LYS A 9 8.48 32.65 14.44
N TYR A 10 8.70 31.78 13.45
CA TYR A 10 7.74 31.41 12.41
C TYR A 10 6.94 30.16 12.84
N TRP A 11 7.61 29.27 13.58
CA TRP A 11 7.07 28.06 14.24
C TRP A 11 5.93 28.31 15.25
N GLN A 12 5.80 29.53 15.81
CA GLN A 12 4.74 29.88 16.78
C GLN A 12 3.37 30.16 16.13
N ALA A 13 3.28 30.18 14.80
CA ALA A 13 2.02 30.40 14.09
C ALA A 13 1.19 29.11 13.92
N ALA A 14 1.83 27.94 13.83
CA ALA A 14 1.16 26.66 13.56
C ALA A 14 0.90 25.80 14.81
N PHE A 15 1.78 25.78 15.82
CA PHE A 15 1.58 25.00 17.05
C PHE A 15 2.22 25.63 18.30
N ASN A 16 1.64 25.36 19.47
CA ASN A 16 2.24 25.70 20.76
C ASN A 16 3.43 24.76 21.06
N PRO A 17 4.63 25.25 21.43
CA PRO A 17 5.81 24.41 21.71
C PRO A 17 5.61 23.25 22.70
N SER A 18 4.67 23.38 23.65
CA SER A 18 4.32 22.30 24.58
C SER A 18 3.45 21.21 23.97
N GLU A 19 2.67 21.54 22.93
CA GLU A 19 1.82 20.59 22.20
C GLU A 19 2.66 19.75 21.25
N PHE A 20 3.70 20.31 20.61
CA PHE A 20 4.61 19.55 19.77
C PHE A 20 5.44 18.51 20.54
N GLU A 21 6.03 18.85 21.69
CA GLU A 21 6.75 17.85 22.50
C GLU A 21 5.80 16.75 23.00
N HIS A 22 4.54 17.09 23.28
CA HIS A 22 3.52 16.13 23.68
C HIS A 22 3.05 15.24 22.52
N TRP A 23 2.89 15.81 21.32
CA TRP A 23 2.61 15.11 20.07
C TRP A 23 3.78 14.18 19.72
N MET A 24 5.01 14.67 19.85
CA MET A 24 6.24 13.91 19.69
C MET A 24 6.33 12.68 20.63
N ASP A 25 5.69 12.70 21.80
CA ASP A 25 5.71 11.54 22.69
C ASP A 25 4.64 10.48 22.34
N GLN A 26 3.71 10.75 21.42
CA GLN A 26 2.54 9.90 21.12
C GLN A 26 2.53 9.25 19.73
N LYS A 27 3.33 9.74 18.79
CA LYS A 27 3.35 9.29 17.39
C LYS A 27 4.36 8.17 17.08
N ILE A 28 4.20 7.48 15.95
CA ILE A 28 5.14 6.44 15.49
C ILE A 28 6.39 7.11 14.90
N SER A 29 7.57 6.55 15.12
CA SER A 29 8.83 7.18 14.68
C SER A 29 9.68 6.24 13.83
N PHE A 30 10.03 6.69 12.63
CA PHE A 30 10.88 6.01 11.67
C PHE A 30 12.21 6.75 11.53
N PHE A 31 13.32 6.04 11.71
CA PHE A 31 14.65 6.63 11.74
C PHE A 31 15.61 5.96 10.76
N GLY A 32 15.92 6.67 9.69
CA GLY A 32 16.93 6.31 8.72
C GLY A 32 18.36 6.28 9.28
N ILE A 33 19.21 5.51 8.62
CA ILE A 33 20.62 5.38 8.98
C ILE A 33 21.39 6.57 8.41
N LYS A 34 22.02 7.33 9.30
CA LYS A 34 22.72 8.59 9.00
C LYS A 34 23.73 8.56 7.83
N SER A 35 24.29 7.41 7.48
CA SER A 35 25.34 7.27 6.47
C SER A 35 24.90 6.65 5.14
N ARG A 36 23.61 6.31 4.99
CA ARG A 36 23.01 5.63 3.83
C ARG A 36 21.87 6.48 3.27
N GLY A 37 21.52 6.22 2.00
CA GLY A 37 20.21 6.62 1.47
C GLY A 37 19.17 5.64 1.97
N ASN A 38 18.01 6.14 2.38
CA ASN A 38 16.94 5.42 3.05
C ASN A 38 15.67 5.54 2.21
N SER A 39 14.96 4.44 2.00
CA SER A 39 13.58 4.45 1.49
C SER A 39 12.67 4.08 2.66
N ILE A 40 11.84 5.01 3.12
CA ILE A 40 10.94 4.83 4.25
C ILE A 40 9.52 5.12 3.77
N LEU A 41 8.67 4.10 3.84
CA LEU A 41 7.23 4.22 3.68
C LEU A 41 6.60 4.01 5.05
N ALA A 42 5.82 4.98 5.49
CA ALA A 42 5.15 4.96 6.78
C ALA A 42 3.65 4.62 6.64
N ASP A 43 2.95 4.50 7.76
CA ASP A 43 1.55 4.04 7.77
C ASP A 43 0.56 5.21 7.72
N ASP A 44 -0.74 4.92 7.63
CA ASP A 44 -1.78 5.97 7.59
C ASP A 44 -2.05 6.63 8.96
N SER A 45 -1.04 6.70 9.85
CA SER A 45 -1.14 7.33 11.17
C SER A 45 -0.14 8.47 11.35
N ASP A 46 -0.36 9.36 12.33
CA ASP A 46 0.61 10.41 12.64
C ASP A 46 2.04 9.84 12.83
N ASN A 47 2.99 10.29 12.02
CA ASN A 47 4.35 9.76 11.97
C ASN A 47 5.43 10.84 12.14
N TYR A 48 6.56 10.43 12.69
CA TYR A 48 7.81 11.19 12.62
C TYR A 48 8.87 10.42 11.86
N ILE A 49 9.14 10.89 10.66
CA ILE A 49 10.08 10.29 9.73
C ILE A 49 11.32 11.16 9.68
N ARG A 50 12.46 10.50 9.69
CA ARG A 50 13.73 11.21 9.60
C ARG A 50 14.74 10.38 8.83
N GLY A 51 15.24 10.97 7.76
CA GLY A 51 16.34 10.47 6.95
C GLY A 51 17.71 10.59 7.61
N GLY A 52 18.71 10.51 6.75
CA GLY A 52 20.10 10.29 7.04
C GLY A 52 20.99 11.49 6.71
N GLY A 53 21.86 11.29 5.74
CA GLY A 53 22.90 12.24 5.32
C GLY A 53 23.33 12.00 3.87
N ARG A 54 22.49 11.28 3.15
CA ARG A 54 22.54 10.83 1.75
C ARG A 54 21.10 10.90 1.23
N ASN A 55 20.96 10.77 -0.08
CA ASN A 55 19.69 10.85 -0.79
C ASN A 55 18.68 9.83 -0.25
N ASP A 56 17.59 10.33 0.32
CA ASP A 56 16.53 9.56 0.95
C ASP A 56 15.21 9.71 0.17
N GLN A 57 14.33 8.70 0.27
CA GLN A 57 12.94 8.74 -0.17
C GLN A 57 12.05 8.48 1.05
N LEU A 58 11.29 9.49 1.46
CA LEU A 58 10.52 9.48 2.70
C LEU A 58 9.06 9.76 2.38
N ILE A 59 8.16 8.82 2.68
CA ILE A 59 6.74 8.89 2.33
C ILE A 59 5.93 8.64 3.59
N ALA A 60 5.11 9.61 3.98
CA ALA A 60 4.48 9.60 5.29
C ALA A 60 3.09 8.97 5.33
N GLY A 61 2.27 9.15 4.29
CA GLY A 61 1.03 8.41 4.15
C GLY A 61 -0.19 9.28 4.44
N LYS A 62 -1.00 8.93 5.44
CA LYS A 62 -2.09 9.78 5.92
C LYS A 62 -1.78 10.19 7.35
N GLY A 63 -2.34 11.31 7.79
CA GLY A 63 -2.28 11.74 9.17
C GLY A 63 -1.64 13.10 9.28
N ILE A 64 -1.13 13.42 10.46
CA ILE A 64 -0.26 14.59 10.63
C ILE A 64 1.16 14.06 10.70
N ASP A 65 2.00 14.46 9.77
CA ASP A 65 3.34 13.92 9.66
C ASP A 65 4.43 14.97 9.81
N PHE A 66 5.57 14.52 10.31
CA PHE A 66 6.79 15.30 10.30
C PHE A 66 7.88 14.52 9.58
N VAL A 67 8.39 15.07 8.48
CA VAL A 67 9.40 14.45 7.63
C VAL A 67 10.68 15.30 7.62
N ASP A 68 11.81 14.73 8.07
CA ASP A 68 13.14 15.39 8.18
C ASP A 68 14.17 14.68 7.28
N GLY A 69 14.39 15.15 6.04
CA GLY A 69 15.36 14.56 5.09
C GLY A 69 16.81 14.66 5.57
N ARG A 70 17.15 15.81 6.17
CA ARG A 70 18.46 16.26 6.68
C ARG A 70 19.46 16.62 5.60
N GLY A 71 19.74 15.77 4.64
CA GLY A 71 20.61 16.13 3.54
C GLY A 71 21.20 14.94 2.85
N GLY A 72 21.78 15.19 1.67
CA GLY A 72 21.49 14.32 0.55
C GLY A 72 20.47 15.03 -0.33
N ASP A 73 20.33 14.60 -1.58
CA ASP A 73 19.28 15.07 -2.47
C ASP A 73 18.07 14.16 -2.24
N ASP A 74 17.12 14.63 -1.43
CA ASP A 74 16.06 13.84 -0.81
C ASP A 74 14.71 14.04 -1.53
N VAL A 75 13.84 13.03 -1.50
CA VAL A 75 12.44 13.09 -1.92
C VAL A 75 11.56 12.90 -0.68
N LEU A 76 10.76 13.91 -0.35
CA LEU A 76 9.85 13.92 0.78
C LEU A 76 8.42 14.04 0.25
N VAL A 77 7.58 13.10 0.64
CA VAL A 77 6.14 13.11 0.35
C VAL A 77 5.42 13.00 1.70
N GLY A 78 4.62 14.00 2.06
CA GLY A 78 3.83 13.93 3.30
C GLY A 78 2.65 12.99 3.09
N ASP A 79 1.82 13.29 2.11
CA ASP A 79 0.66 12.50 1.77
C ASP A 79 1.00 11.31 0.86
N ARG A 80 0.24 10.23 1.01
CA ARG A 80 0.11 9.26 -0.09
C ARG A 80 -0.48 9.95 -1.32
N LEU A 81 -0.16 9.44 -2.51
CA LEU A 81 -0.84 9.90 -3.72
C LEU A 81 -2.37 9.73 -3.58
N PRO A 82 -3.15 10.73 -3.99
CA PRO A 82 -4.60 10.69 -3.86
C PRO A 82 -5.20 9.53 -4.66
N ASN A 83 -6.20 8.87 -4.08
CA ASN A 83 -6.98 7.84 -4.76
C ASN A 83 -8.48 8.07 -4.67
N GLN A 84 -9.24 7.24 -5.40
CA GLN A 84 -10.69 7.39 -5.49
C GLN A 84 -11.40 7.32 -4.13
N ASN A 85 -10.80 6.72 -3.10
CA ASN A 85 -11.38 6.67 -1.76
C ASN A 85 -11.25 7.98 -0.99
N ASP A 86 -10.43 8.92 -1.45
CA ASP A 86 -10.29 10.26 -0.87
C ASP A 86 -11.43 11.20 -1.30
N TYR A 87 -12.27 10.76 -2.25
CA TYR A 87 -13.35 11.56 -2.83
C TYR A 87 -14.73 10.89 -2.69
N ASN A 88 -15.75 11.70 -2.45
CA ASN A 88 -17.16 11.31 -2.48
C ASN A 88 -17.61 11.01 -3.92
N ALA A 89 -18.80 10.43 -4.08
CA ALA A 89 -19.35 10.15 -5.42
C ALA A 89 -19.57 11.41 -6.28
N ASP A 90 -19.78 12.56 -5.65
CA ASP A 90 -19.85 13.87 -6.31
C ASP A 90 -18.47 14.50 -6.55
N GLY A 91 -17.40 13.77 -6.24
CA GLY A 91 -15.98 14.14 -6.32
C GLY A 91 -15.50 15.14 -5.27
N SER A 92 -16.36 15.58 -4.34
CA SER A 92 -15.89 16.38 -3.20
C SER A 92 -14.99 15.56 -2.27
N ILE A 93 -13.99 16.19 -1.66
CA ILE A 93 -13.07 15.53 -0.71
C ILE A 93 -13.85 14.95 0.49
N PHE A 94 -13.47 13.75 0.93
CA PHE A 94 -14.21 12.99 1.93
C PHE A 94 -14.31 13.71 3.30
N ALA A 95 -15.46 13.56 3.98
CA ALA A 95 -15.81 14.32 5.19
C ALA A 95 -14.87 14.06 6.41
N SER A 96 -14.24 12.89 6.49
CA SER A 96 -13.32 12.55 7.57
C SER A 96 -11.93 13.17 7.41
N LEU A 97 -11.57 13.60 6.19
CA LEU A 97 -10.38 14.41 5.90
C LEU A 97 -10.67 15.89 6.16
N SER A 98 -11.95 16.31 6.03
CA SER A 98 -12.29 17.73 5.91
C SER A 98 -12.80 18.45 7.16
N PHE A 99 -12.98 17.82 8.33
CA PHE A 99 -13.40 18.58 9.52
C PHE A 99 -12.89 18.02 10.87
N ASN A 100 -11.82 18.64 11.38
CA ASN A 100 -11.29 18.65 12.78
C ASN A 100 -10.12 17.72 13.16
N LYS A 101 -9.35 17.21 12.21
CA LYS A 101 -7.92 16.93 12.43
C LYS A 101 -7.21 17.24 11.12
N ASP A 102 -6.60 18.41 11.06
CA ASP A 102 -5.84 18.90 9.91
C ASP A 102 -4.80 17.83 9.56
N GLU A 103 -4.77 17.27 8.35
CA GLU A 103 -3.68 16.40 7.84
C GLU A 103 -2.42 17.25 7.51
N SER A 104 -2.23 18.33 8.27
CA SER A 104 -1.19 19.33 8.04
C SER A 104 0.20 18.78 8.35
N ASP A 105 0.97 18.52 7.32
CA ASP A 105 2.30 17.96 7.45
C ASP A 105 3.39 19.02 7.57
N ILE A 106 4.55 18.55 8.02
CA ILE A 106 5.78 19.34 8.10
C ILE A 106 6.89 18.59 7.34
N LEU A 107 7.26 19.11 6.18
CA LEU A 107 8.35 18.58 5.36
C LEU A 107 9.56 19.51 5.46
N ILE A 108 10.68 18.99 5.94
CA ILE A 108 11.96 19.70 6.04
C ILE A 108 13.02 18.89 5.32
N ALA A 109 13.47 19.36 4.17
CA ALA A 109 14.39 18.62 3.33
C ALA A 109 15.84 18.69 3.84
N GLY A 110 16.42 19.89 3.91
CA GLY A 110 17.63 20.13 4.69
C GLY A 110 18.85 20.55 3.85
N LYS A 111 19.56 19.62 3.23
CA LYS A 111 20.75 19.97 2.44
C LYS A 111 20.89 19.04 1.25
N GLY A 112 20.55 19.54 0.08
CA GLY A 112 20.69 18.84 -1.18
C GLY A 112 19.92 19.62 -2.21
N GLU A 113 19.76 19.06 -3.40
CA GLU A 113 18.70 19.48 -4.30
C GLU A 113 17.50 18.57 -4.06
N ASP A 114 16.58 19.03 -3.24
CA ASP A 114 15.53 18.19 -2.67
C ASP A 114 14.19 18.36 -3.43
N ILE A 115 13.31 17.36 -3.34
CA ILE A 115 11.94 17.40 -3.84
C ILE A 115 10.99 17.19 -2.66
N LEU A 116 10.08 18.14 -2.43
CA LEU A 116 9.05 18.06 -1.41
C LEU A 116 7.68 18.11 -2.09
N ILE A 117 6.79 17.17 -1.77
CA ILE A 117 5.46 17.06 -2.37
C ILE A 117 4.43 16.90 -1.25
N ASN A 118 3.35 17.67 -1.29
CA ASN A 118 2.17 17.42 -0.46
C ASN A 118 0.85 17.84 -1.10
N GLN A 119 -0.26 17.38 -0.51
CA GLN A 119 -1.60 17.71 -0.98
C GLN A 119 -2.54 18.17 0.12
N PHE A 120 -2.99 17.25 0.99
CA PHE A 120 -4.13 17.48 1.85
C PHE A 120 -3.69 18.13 3.15
N GLY A 121 -4.23 19.30 3.45
CA GLY A 121 -3.94 19.97 4.70
C GLY A 121 -3.38 21.37 4.50
N SER A 122 -3.14 22.05 5.61
CA SER A 122 -2.41 23.32 5.60
C SER A 122 -0.95 23.04 5.92
N ASP A 123 -0.14 22.83 4.91
CA ASP A 123 1.17 22.21 5.08
C ASP A 123 2.29 23.20 5.28
N TYR A 124 3.41 22.68 5.78
CA TYR A 124 4.64 23.45 5.95
C TYR A 124 5.80 22.80 5.23
N PHE A 125 6.35 23.51 4.25
CA PHE A 125 7.51 23.08 3.48
C PHE A 125 8.74 23.94 3.79
N SER A 126 9.90 23.28 3.88
CA SER A 126 11.20 23.94 4.02
C SER A 126 12.28 23.21 3.23
N GLY A 127 12.72 23.79 2.10
CA GLY A 127 13.85 23.30 1.30
C GLY A 127 15.21 23.43 2.02
N ASP A 128 15.37 24.51 2.80
CA ASP A 128 16.59 24.87 3.53
C ASP A 128 17.77 25.23 2.61
N LYS A 129 18.50 24.29 2.02
CA LYS A 129 19.73 24.61 1.27
C LYS A 129 20.01 23.67 0.10
N GLY A 130 19.51 24.07 -1.05
CA GLY A 130 20.03 23.80 -2.38
C GLY A 130 19.01 24.30 -3.40
N ASN A 131 18.98 23.70 -4.59
CA ASN A 131 18.00 24.10 -5.59
C ASN A 131 16.77 23.20 -5.44
N ASP A 132 15.90 23.53 -4.51
CA ASP A 132 14.84 22.64 -4.08
C ASP A 132 13.59 22.80 -4.96
N ARG A 133 12.83 21.72 -5.13
CA ARG A 133 11.51 21.73 -5.77
C ARG A 133 10.46 21.46 -4.71
N ILE A 134 9.61 22.45 -4.47
CA ILE A 134 8.55 22.39 -3.47
C ILE A 134 7.23 22.40 -4.22
N ILE A 135 6.50 21.29 -4.16
CA ILE A 135 5.30 21.01 -4.95
C ILE A 135 4.11 20.92 -4.00
N SER A 136 3.20 21.88 -4.10
CA SER A 136 1.89 21.87 -3.45
C SER A 136 0.83 21.45 -4.48
N LEU A 137 0.08 20.40 -4.16
CA LEU A 137 -1.01 19.89 -4.98
C LEU A 137 -2.32 20.50 -4.49
N SER A 138 -3.21 20.84 -5.43
CA SER A 138 -4.52 21.41 -5.09
C SER A 138 -5.38 20.46 -4.25
N ASP A 139 -5.96 21.00 -3.17
CA ASP A 139 -6.76 20.29 -2.18
C ASP A 139 -7.92 21.15 -1.60
N SER A 140 -8.09 22.39 -2.05
CA SER A 140 -9.13 23.29 -1.55
C SER A 140 -10.53 23.00 -2.11
N GLY A 141 -10.66 21.91 -2.86
CA GLY A 141 -11.93 21.39 -3.33
C GLY A 141 -12.47 22.09 -4.56
N ILE A 142 -13.75 21.80 -4.83
CA ILE A 142 -14.52 22.38 -5.92
C ILE A 142 -14.61 23.91 -5.75
N PRO A 143 -14.10 24.71 -6.70
CA PRO A 143 -14.22 26.16 -6.63
C PRO A 143 -15.70 26.59 -6.73
N THR A 144 -16.05 27.73 -6.13
CA THR A 144 -17.39 28.29 -6.37
C THR A 144 -17.42 29.03 -7.70
N GLY A 145 -18.46 28.78 -8.48
CA GLY A 145 -18.69 29.51 -9.73
C GLY A 145 -18.76 31.01 -9.52
N ASN A 146 -17.85 31.72 -10.17
CA ASN A 146 -17.94 33.17 -10.29
C ASN A 146 -19.11 33.48 -11.22
N ASN A 147 -20.22 34.02 -10.68
CA ASN A 147 -21.36 34.51 -11.46
C ASN A 147 -21.00 35.81 -12.24
N ILE A 148 -19.87 35.82 -12.96
CA ILE A 148 -19.44 36.94 -13.80
C ILE A 148 -20.32 36.95 -15.05
N PRO A 149 -21.10 38.03 -15.30
CA PRO A 149 -21.95 38.11 -16.47
C PRO A 149 -21.14 38.02 -17.76
N ILE A 150 -21.64 37.26 -18.74
CA ILE A 150 -21.12 37.31 -20.11
C ILE A 150 -21.33 38.73 -20.62
N LEU A 151 -20.25 39.48 -20.79
CA LEU A 151 -20.33 40.83 -21.36
C LEU A 151 -20.53 40.71 -22.88
N ASP A 152 -21.50 41.44 -23.42
CA ASP A 152 -21.70 41.57 -24.86
C ASP A 152 -20.46 42.25 -25.48
N ASN A 153 -20.15 41.92 -26.74
CA ASN A 153 -18.86 42.19 -27.44
C ASN A 153 -18.45 43.69 -27.59
N ASP A 154 -19.14 44.61 -26.91
CA ASP A 154 -18.99 46.07 -26.97
C ASP A 154 -18.65 46.69 -25.60
N SER A 155 -18.41 45.87 -24.55
CA SER A 155 -17.93 46.38 -23.26
C SER A 155 -16.40 46.52 -23.26
N THR A 156 -15.90 47.62 -22.70
CA THR A 156 -14.47 47.86 -22.48
C THR A 156 -14.01 47.39 -21.09
N GLU A 157 -14.85 46.62 -20.39
CA GLU A 157 -14.63 46.24 -18.99
C GLU A 157 -13.92 44.88 -18.95
N ASN A 158 -12.74 44.85 -18.32
CA ASN A 158 -11.93 43.63 -18.24
C ASN A 158 -12.60 42.65 -17.27
N GLN A 159 -13.15 41.53 -17.75
CA GLN A 159 -13.81 40.51 -16.91
C GLN A 159 -12.89 40.00 -15.79
N LEU A 160 -11.57 40.00 -15.99
CA LEU A 160 -10.58 39.62 -14.97
C LEU A 160 -10.59 40.54 -13.74
N SER A 161 -11.03 41.80 -13.89
CA SER A 161 -11.16 42.72 -12.75
C SER A 161 -12.39 42.47 -11.87
N GLN A 162 -13.26 41.52 -12.26
CA GLN A 162 -14.46 41.13 -11.52
C GLN A 162 -14.28 39.82 -10.76
N LEU A 163 -13.14 39.13 -10.92
CA LEU A 163 -12.81 37.93 -10.16
C LEU A 163 -12.72 38.26 -8.67
N ASP A 164 -13.41 37.49 -7.84
CA ASP A 164 -13.46 37.67 -6.40
C ASP A 164 -12.64 36.57 -5.70
N PHE A 165 -11.39 36.92 -5.40
CA PHE A 165 -10.42 36.10 -4.67
C PHE A 165 -10.63 36.15 -3.13
N SER A 166 -11.86 36.27 -2.66
CA SER A 166 -12.16 36.12 -1.24
C SER A 166 -12.14 34.65 -0.83
N THR A 167 -11.76 34.38 0.42
CA THR A 167 -11.68 33.01 0.98
C THR A 167 -12.95 32.20 0.78
N ASN A 168 -14.13 32.84 0.80
CA ASN A 168 -15.41 32.15 0.59
C ASN A 168 -15.58 31.59 -0.83
N ASN A 169 -14.85 32.11 -1.82
CA ASN A 169 -14.91 31.60 -3.19
C ASN A 169 -13.76 30.64 -3.49
N ILE A 170 -12.58 30.93 -2.93
CA ILE A 170 -11.39 30.08 -3.05
C ILE A 170 -11.60 28.74 -2.34
N ASN A 171 -12.12 28.78 -1.11
CA ASN A 171 -12.27 27.62 -0.25
C ASN A 171 -13.64 27.69 0.46
N PRO A 172 -14.75 27.46 -0.27
CA PRO A 172 -16.11 27.61 0.26
C PRO A 172 -16.45 26.63 1.38
N ASN A 173 -15.78 25.49 1.39
CA ASN A 173 -16.00 24.43 2.36
C ASN A 173 -15.11 24.60 3.61
N GLY A 174 -14.17 25.54 3.61
CA GLY A 174 -13.28 25.79 4.75
C GLY A 174 -12.35 24.61 5.04
N LEU A 175 -11.84 23.96 3.99
CA LEU A 175 -10.84 22.91 4.08
C LEU A 175 -9.52 23.48 4.63
N ALA A 176 -8.72 22.66 5.31
CA ALA A 176 -7.33 22.99 5.58
C ALA A 176 -6.56 22.75 4.27
N ALA A 177 -6.20 23.84 3.59
CA ALA A 177 -5.68 23.86 2.22
C ALA A 177 -4.80 25.11 1.97
N ASP A 178 -4.42 25.80 3.05
CA ASP A 178 -3.62 27.02 2.96
C ASP A 178 -2.17 26.66 3.33
N ASP A 179 -1.28 26.53 2.36
CA ASP A 179 0.10 26.06 2.57
C ASP A 179 1.09 27.18 2.87
N THR A 180 2.19 26.82 3.55
CA THR A 180 3.32 27.70 3.80
C THR A 180 4.63 27.11 3.30
N LEU A 181 5.24 27.77 2.31
CA LEU A 181 6.45 27.32 1.63
C LEU A 181 7.64 28.24 1.95
N ILE A 182 8.80 27.62 2.22
CA ILE A 182 10.09 28.28 2.37
C ILE A 182 11.12 27.57 1.49
N GLY A 183 11.74 28.29 0.56
CA GLY A 183 12.81 27.75 -0.28
C GLY A 183 14.10 27.64 0.51
N GLY A 184 14.52 28.75 1.11
CA GLY A 184 15.73 28.83 1.91
C GLY A 184 16.88 29.48 1.15
N LYS A 185 17.82 28.70 0.64
CA LYS A 185 19.03 29.21 -0.02
C LYS A 185 19.30 28.44 -1.30
N ASP A 186 19.79 29.20 -2.28
CA ASP A 186 20.08 28.76 -3.65
C ASP A 186 18.79 28.89 -4.50
N ALA A 187 18.68 28.28 -5.67
CA ALA A 187 17.64 28.61 -6.65
C ALA A 187 16.44 27.65 -6.56
N ASP A 188 15.41 28.06 -5.82
CA ASP A 188 14.27 27.18 -5.50
C ASP A 188 13.11 27.30 -6.50
N ARG A 189 12.34 26.22 -6.66
CA ARG A 189 11.09 26.20 -7.42
C ARG A 189 9.91 25.94 -6.51
N PHE A 190 8.99 26.90 -6.46
CA PHE A 190 7.69 26.78 -5.81
C PHE A 190 6.66 26.41 -6.87
N GLU A 191 6.18 25.18 -6.86
CA GLU A 191 5.30 24.64 -7.88
C GLU A 191 3.90 24.39 -7.27
N PHE A 192 2.87 24.94 -7.91
CA PHE A 192 1.47 24.70 -7.56
C PHE A 192 0.84 23.91 -8.71
N HIS A 193 0.44 22.68 -8.42
CA HIS A 193 -0.08 21.73 -9.40
C HIS A 193 -1.56 21.52 -9.14
N LEU A 194 -2.38 22.06 -10.03
CA LEU A 194 -3.83 22.03 -9.95
C LEU A 194 -4.38 20.80 -10.66
N LEU A 195 -5.08 19.98 -9.89
CA LEU A 195 -5.60 18.67 -10.29
C LEU A 195 -6.97 18.81 -10.97
N ILE A 196 -7.21 17.99 -11.98
CA ILE A 196 -8.51 17.76 -12.57
C ILE A 196 -9.20 16.70 -11.74
N ASN A 197 -10.39 17.01 -11.24
CA ASN A 197 -11.26 16.06 -10.58
C ASN A 197 -12.61 16.00 -11.26
N ALA A 198 -13.39 14.97 -10.96
CA ALA A 198 -14.69 14.77 -11.55
C ALA A 198 -15.60 13.92 -10.67
N ARG A 199 -16.90 13.97 -10.96
CA ARG A 199 -17.85 13.03 -10.36
C ARG A 199 -17.43 11.61 -10.73
N LYS A 200 -17.58 10.67 -9.78
CA LYS A 200 -17.18 9.28 -9.96
C LYS A 200 -17.75 8.65 -11.24
N GLU A 201 -18.98 9.00 -11.60
CA GLU A 201 -19.63 8.53 -12.84
C GLU A 201 -18.89 8.94 -14.13
N ILE A 202 -18.20 10.08 -14.14
CA ILE A 202 -17.41 10.55 -15.27
C ILE A 202 -16.06 9.86 -15.28
N VAL A 203 -15.39 9.79 -14.12
CA VAL A 203 -14.11 9.08 -14.01
C VAL A 203 -14.28 7.63 -14.46
N ASP A 204 -15.25 6.91 -13.92
CA ASP A 204 -15.53 5.51 -14.26
C ASP A 204 -15.87 5.31 -15.75
N LYS A 205 -16.42 6.33 -16.43
CA LYS A 205 -16.70 6.28 -17.88
C LYS A 205 -15.41 6.30 -18.72
N TYR A 206 -14.37 6.96 -18.22
CA TYR A 206 -13.08 7.13 -18.90
C TYR A 206 -11.94 6.32 -18.30
N THR A 207 -12.25 5.48 -17.31
CA THR A 207 -11.35 4.43 -16.83
C THR A 207 -11.42 3.23 -17.76
N ASP A 208 -10.28 2.82 -18.29
CA ASP A 208 -10.16 1.56 -19.00
C ASP A 208 -10.37 0.38 -18.04
N VAL A 209 -11.34 -0.48 -18.34
CA VAL A 209 -11.76 -1.56 -17.43
C VAL A 209 -10.76 -2.72 -17.33
N GLU A 210 -9.83 -2.82 -18.28
CA GLU A 210 -8.81 -3.88 -18.28
C GLU A 210 -7.53 -3.42 -17.59
N THR A 211 -7.20 -2.14 -17.70
CA THR A 211 -5.93 -1.58 -17.21
C THR A 211 -6.07 -0.67 -16.00
N GLY A 212 -7.27 -0.17 -15.69
CA GLY A 212 -7.52 0.79 -14.62
C GLY A 212 -7.00 2.21 -14.90
N ILE A 213 -6.40 2.44 -16.07
CA ILE A 213 -5.88 3.74 -16.49
C ILE A 213 -7.06 4.67 -16.79
N ILE A 214 -7.07 5.82 -16.15
CA ILE A 214 -8.06 6.88 -16.40
C ILE A 214 -7.53 7.73 -17.56
N ASN A 215 -8.37 8.21 -18.45
CA ASN A 215 -7.94 9.21 -19.44
C ASN A 215 -8.35 10.60 -18.96
N TRP A 216 -7.42 11.34 -18.34
CA TRP A 216 -7.73 12.68 -17.82
C TRP A 216 -7.73 13.78 -18.90
N GLY A 217 -7.10 13.54 -20.04
CA GLY A 217 -6.93 14.54 -21.09
C GLY A 217 -8.19 14.86 -21.90
N MET A 218 -8.02 15.70 -22.91
CA MET A 218 -9.08 16.26 -23.79
C MET A 218 -9.96 15.27 -24.55
N ASN A 219 -9.57 14.01 -24.66
CA ASN A 219 -10.41 12.95 -25.24
C ASN A 219 -11.09 12.07 -24.17
N GLY A 220 -10.92 12.43 -22.89
CA GLY A 220 -11.42 11.74 -21.72
C GLY A 220 -12.13 12.72 -20.79
N VAL A 221 -11.77 12.73 -19.51
CA VAL A 221 -12.44 13.51 -18.46
C VAL A 221 -12.48 15.01 -18.79
N ALA A 222 -11.35 15.63 -19.15
CA ALA A 222 -11.31 17.06 -19.49
C ALA A 222 -12.06 17.41 -20.80
N GLY A 223 -12.45 16.42 -21.60
CA GLY A 223 -13.18 16.61 -22.85
C GLY A 223 -14.71 16.71 -22.69
N GLU A 224 -15.26 16.32 -21.54
CA GLU A 224 -16.70 16.33 -21.28
C GLU A 224 -17.22 17.73 -21.06
N ASN A 225 -18.02 18.27 -21.98
CA ASN A 225 -18.52 19.66 -21.90
C ASN A 225 -20.05 19.72 -21.76
N ASP A 226 -20.67 18.63 -21.30
CA ASP A 226 -22.12 18.46 -21.36
C ASP A 226 -22.86 19.10 -20.16
N ASN A 227 -22.21 19.34 -19.00
CA ASN A 227 -22.79 20.08 -17.86
C ASN A 227 -21.76 20.87 -17.04
N TYR A 228 -22.23 21.88 -16.29
CA TYR A 228 -21.43 22.57 -15.28
C TYR A 228 -21.07 21.61 -14.12
N HIS A 229 -19.78 21.46 -13.81
CA HIS A 229 -19.22 20.64 -12.71
C HIS A 229 -19.55 19.14 -12.75
N ASP A 230 -19.49 18.51 -13.92
CA ASP A 230 -19.28 17.06 -14.01
C ASP A 230 -17.78 16.68 -13.89
N HIS A 231 -16.90 17.64 -14.19
CA HIS A 231 -15.49 17.72 -13.86
C HIS A 231 -15.07 19.18 -13.59
N TRP A 232 -13.94 19.41 -12.92
CA TRP A 232 -13.41 20.73 -12.57
C TRP A 232 -11.90 20.67 -12.30
N VAL A 233 -11.29 21.85 -12.14
CA VAL A 233 -9.94 22.01 -11.62
C VAL A 233 -10.03 22.34 -10.13
N GLU A 234 -9.36 21.55 -9.31
CA GLU A 234 -9.28 21.74 -7.86
C GLU A 234 -8.53 23.03 -7.51
N GLY A 235 -8.98 23.70 -6.45
CA GLY A 235 -8.32 24.91 -5.94
C GLY A 235 -7.14 24.59 -5.01
N ILE A 236 -6.25 25.57 -4.84
CA ILE A 236 -5.04 25.51 -4.00
C ILE A 236 -5.19 26.31 -2.69
N GLY A 237 -6.36 26.87 -2.39
CA GLY A 237 -6.50 27.68 -1.18
C GLY A 237 -5.71 29.00 -1.22
N ASN A 238 -5.19 29.44 -0.07
CA ASN A 238 -4.46 30.69 0.12
C ASN A 238 -3.03 30.43 0.61
N ASP A 239 -2.15 30.12 -0.31
CA ASP A 239 -0.77 29.75 -0.02
C ASP A 239 0.14 30.94 0.23
N ILE A 240 1.25 30.67 0.92
CA ILE A 240 2.24 31.67 1.28
C ILE A 240 3.64 31.18 0.95
N ILE A 241 4.39 31.97 0.17
CA ILE A 241 5.84 31.83 0.01
C ILE A 241 6.52 32.88 0.88
N LEU A 242 7.37 32.47 1.82
CA LEU A 242 7.90 33.38 2.84
C LEU A 242 9.20 34.09 2.50
N ASP A 243 9.99 33.59 1.54
CA ASP A 243 11.37 34.08 1.37
C ASP A 243 11.91 34.21 -0.05
N PHE A 244 11.02 34.22 -1.05
CA PHE A 244 11.31 34.30 -2.48
C PHE A 244 12.40 35.31 -2.85
N ASN A 245 13.37 34.90 -3.66
CA ASN A 245 14.47 35.73 -4.09
C ASN A 245 14.89 35.45 -5.54
N SER A 246 14.35 36.24 -6.46
CA SER A 246 14.68 36.19 -7.90
C SER A 246 16.18 36.35 -8.22
N LYS A 247 17.02 36.85 -7.30
CA LYS A 247 18.48 36.91 -7.49
C LYS A 247 19.20 35.60 -7.18
N GLU A 248 18.64 34.78 -6.29
CA GLU A 248 19.15 33.44 -6.00
C GLU A 248 18.76 32.48 -7.13
N GLY A 249 17.62 32.73 -7.77
CA GLY A 249 17.18 32.05 -8.98
C GLY A 249 15.74 31.58 -8.91
N ASP A 250 15.05 31.89 -7.81
CA ASP A 250 13.75 31.35 -7.48
C ASP A 250 12.70 31.57 -8.57
N LYS A 251 11.84 30.57 -8.73
CA LYS A 251 10.71 30.59 -9.66
C LYS A 251 9.44 30.07 -9.01
N ILE A 252 8.32 30.63 -9.44
CA ILE A 252 6.99 30.12 -9.15
C ILE A 252 6.45 29.47 -10.42
N LEU A 253 5.98 28.23 -10.32
CA LEU A 253 5.28 27.53 -11.39
C LEU A 253 3.84 27.33 -10.96
N VAL A 254 2.90 27.76 -11.80
CA VAL A 254 1.49 27.40 -11.69
C VAL A 254 1.16 26.49 -12.87
N SER A 255 0.72 25.27 -12.58
CA SER A 255 0.48 24.27 -13.61
C SER A 255 -0.82 23.53 -13.38
N GLY A 256 -1.53 23.21 -14.46
CA GLY A 256 -2.85 22.58 -14.38
C GLY A 256 -3.65 22.76 -15.65
N HIS A 257 -4.84 22.17 -15.67
CA HIS A 257 -5.72 22.20 -16.83
C HIS A 257 -6.35 23.60 -16.98
N THR A 258 -6.07 24.28 -18.09
CA THR A 258 -6.64 25.62 -18.41
C THR A 258 -6.30 26.71 -17.40
N VAL A 259 -5.31 26.49 -16.52
CA VAL A 259 -5.00 27.42 -15.43
C VAL A 259 -4.32 28.69 -15.94
N GLN A 260 -4.58 29.80 -15.28
CA GLN A 260 -3.94 31.09 -15.51
C GLN A 260 -3.62 31.74 -14.16
N ALA A 261 -2.71 32.71 -14.20
CA ALA A 261 -2.38 33.52 -13.03
C ALA A 261 -2.46 35.01 -13.37
N ILE A 262 -2.77 35.84 -12.38
CA ILE A 262 -2.81 37.30 -12.50
C ILE A 262 -2.17 37.95 -11.28
N LEU A 263 -1.43 39.03 -11.48
CA LEU A 263 -0.92 39.85 -10.39
C LEU A 263 -2.05 40.73 -9.83
N LEU A 264 -2.46 40.47 -8.58
CA LEU A 264 -3.50 41.22 -7.89
C LEU A 264 -2.93 42.45 -7.18
N GLU A 265 -1.81 42.29 -6.48
CA GLU A 265 -1.13 43.36 -5.78
C GLU A 265 0.39 43.16 -5.81
N ASN A 266 1.15 44.25 -5.90
CA ASN A 266 2.59 44.25 -5.62
C ASN A 266 2.96 45.48 -4.80
N ASN A 267 3.30 45.26 -3.54
CA ASN A 267 3.68 46.28 -2.58
C ASN A 267 5.20 46.26 -2.35
N GLU A 268 5.92 47.04 -3.16
CA GLU A 268 7.38 47.18 -3.08
C GLU A 268 7.88 47.76 -1.75
N THR A 269 7.03 48.42 -0.95
CA THR A 269 7.43 48.95 0.36
C THR A 269 7.48 47.84 1.41
N LEU A 270 6.57 46.88 1.32
CA LEU A 270 6.52 45.72 2.21
C LEU A 270 7.31 44.53 1.65
N ASN A 271 7.63 44.55 0.36
CA ASN A 271 8.12 43.42 -0.44
C ASN A 271 7.14 42.24 -0.39
N GLU A 272 5.88 42.54 -0.65
CA GLU A 272 4.78 41.58 -0.70
C GLU A 272 4.11 41.64 -2.06
N ALA A 273 3.90 40.50 -2.71
CA ALA A 273 3.06 40.39 -3.89
C ALA A 273 1.92 39.40 -3.62
N LEU A 274 0.80 39.59 -4.31
CA LEU A 274 -0.34 38.69 -4.27
C LEU A 274 -0.66 38.26 -5.70
N VAL A 275 -0.55 36.96 -5.95
CA VAL A 275 -0.89 36.33 -7.22
C VAL A 275 -2.23 35.62 -7.05
N GLY A 276 -3.16 35.85 -7.97
CA GLY A 276 -4.41 35.10 -8.05
C GLY A 276 -4.31 34.01 -9.12
N VAL A 277 -4.79 32.80 -8.80
CA VAL A 277 -4.85 31.66 -9.72
C VAL A 277 -6.30 31.41 -10.10
N TYR A 278 -6.57 31.25 -11.39
CA TYR A 278 -7.92 31.07 -11.92
C TYR A 278 -7.89 30.15 -13.15
N SER A 279 -9.00 29.52 -13.48
CA SER A 279 -9.14 28.78 -14.74
C SER A 279 -9.56 29.71 -15.89
N ASP A 280 -9.05 29.47 -17.09
CA ASP A 280 -9.42 30.16 -18.33
C ASP A 280 -9.37 29.17 -19.49
N GLN A 281 -10.53 28.67 -19.90
CA GLN A 281 -10.63 27.77 -21.05
C GLN A 281 -10.44 28.48 -22.41
N GLY A 282 -10.41 29.82 -22.46
CA GLY A 282 -9.98 30.63 -23.61
C GLY A 282 -10.43 30.27 -25.04
N ALA A 283 -11.37 31.05 -25.61
CA ALA A 283 -11.48 31.45 -27.04
C ALA A 283 -12.07 30.50 -28.13
N ASP A 284 -13.11 29.71 -27.86
CA ASP A 284 -14.04 29.23 -28.92
C ASP A 284 -14.97 30.36 -29.47
N GLY A 285 -14.87 31.57 -28.90
CA GLY A 285 -15.74 32.70 -29.19
C GLY A 285 -16.96 32.82 -28.28
N ARG A 286 -17.05 32.04 -27.19
CA ARG A 286 -18.15 32.06 -26.23
C ARG A 286 -17.65 31.99 -24.78
N ARG A 287 -17.05 33.09 -24.30
CA ARG A 287 -16.82 33.28 -22.85
C ARG A 287 -18.12 32.99 -22.07
N GLY A 288 -18.04 32.18 -21.01
CA GLY A 288 -19.14 31.87 -20.09
C GLY A 288 -20.07 30.70 -20.44
N ASN A 289 -19.59 29.64 -21.12
CA ASN A 289 -20.35 28.38 -21.24
C ASN A 289 -19.52 27.10 -20.98
N GLY A 290 -18.25 27.22 -20.59
CA GLY A 290 -17.40 26.08 -20.20
C GLY A 290 -17.63 25.67 -18.75
N ALA A 291 -17.36 24.41 -18.41
CA ALA A 291 -17.58 23.86 -17.06
C ALA A 291 -16.67 24.47 -16.00
N HIS A 292 -15.53 25.06 -16.41
CA HIS A 292 -14.58 25.71 -15.50
C HIS A 292 -13.95 26.99 -16.10
N ASP A 293 -14.76 27.90 -16.67
CA ASP A 293 -14.29 29.18 -17.23
C ASP A 293 -14.34 30.31 -16.18
N LEU A 294 -13.19 30.90 -15.84
CA LEU A 294 -13.05 31.99 -14.86
C LEU A 294 -13.38 31.61 -13.40
N ASP A 295 -13.17 30.35 -13.03
CA ASP A 295 -13.23 29.95 -11.62
C ASP A 295 -11.98 30.44 -10.90
N VAL A 296 -12.18 30.94 -9.69
CA VAL A 296 -11.07 31.32 -8.82
C VAL A 296 -10.59 30.05 -8.13
N LEU A 297 -9.30 29.74 -8.31
CA LEU A 297 -8.68 28.51 -7.83
C LEU A 297 -7.80 28.74 -6.61
N GLY A 298 -7.40 29.99 -6.33
CA GLY A 298 -6.63 30.28 -5.13
C GLY A 298 -5.81 31.55 -5.20
N THR A 299 -5.02 31.79 -4.17
CA THR A 299 -4.03 32.88 -4.16
C THR A 299 -2.69 32.42 -3.62
N ILE A 300 -1.63 33.02 -4.12
CA ILE A 300 -0.27 32.82 -3.63
C ILE A 300 0.25 34.17 -3.14
N LYS A 301 0.43 34.29 -1.83
CA LYS A 301 1.07 35.46 -1.22
C LYS A 301 2.58 35.27 -1.19
N VAL A 302 3.30 36.16 -1.87
CA VAL A 302 4.75 36.07 -2.02
C VAL A 302 5.43 37.17 -1.22
N PHE A 303 6.14 36.78 -0.16
CA PHE A 303 7.10 37.65 0.51
C PHE A 303 8.44 37.52 -0.20
N TYR A 304 8.97 38.62 -0.74
CA TYR A 304 10.16 38.57 -1.59
C TYR A 304 11.32 39.42 -1.07
N LYS A 305 12.54 39.09 -1.48
CA LYS A 305 13.75 39.88 -1.23
C LYS A 305 14.15 40.64 -2.49
N GLY A 306 14.15 41.98 -2.41
CA GLY A 306 14.65 42.84 -3.48
C GLY A 306 13.57 43.23 -4.48
N SER A 307 13.29 42.39 -5.48
CA SER A 307 12.30 42.70 -6.52
C SER A 307 11.55 41.45 -6.96
N PHE A 308 10.26 41.64 -7.25
CA PHE A 308 9.38 40.64 -7.84
C PHE A 308 8.82 41.17 -9.15
N ASN A 309 9.01 40.42 -10.23
CA ASN A 309 8.48 40.71 -11.55
C ASN A 309 7.66 39.52 -12.04
N PHE A 310 6.34 39.66 -11.96
CA PHE A 310 5.37 38.63 -12.31
C PHE A 310 5.67 37.94 -13.64
N ASP A 311 5.93 38.71 -14.70
CA ASP A 311 6.13 38.16 -16.06
C ASP A 311 7.40 37.30 -16.21
N SER A 312 8.39 37.47 -15.32
CA SER A 312 9.62 36.68 -15.37
C SER A 312 9.75 35.67 -14.24
N ASP A 313 9.04 35.88 -13.15
CA ASP A 313 9.19 35.12 -11.91
C ASP A 313 8.10 34.05 -11.75
N VAL A 314 6.98 34.20 -12.45
CA VAL A 314 5.85 33.26 -12.48
C VAL A 314 5.73 32.64 -13.86
N ASP A 315 5.94 31.34 -13.93
CA ASP A 315 5.69 30.53 -15.13
C ASP A 315 4.32 29.86 -15.01
N ILE A 316 3.57 29.80 -16.13
CA ILE A 316 2.26 29.15 -16.21
C ILE A 316 2.36 28.01 -17.23
N GLN A 317 1.97 26.80 -16.84
CA GLN A 317 2.00 25.63 -17.72
C GLN A 317 0.62 24.95 -17.80
N GLN A 318 0.18 24.70 -19.02
CA GLN A 318 -1.05 23.94 -19.29
C GLN A 318 -0.71 22.45 -19.25
N LYS A 319 -1.15 21.75 -18.21
CA LYS A 319 -0.91 20.32 -18.02
C LYS A 319 -2.12 19.67 -17.35
N ASP A 320 -2.49 18.50 -17.82
CA ASP A 320 -3.66 17.79 -17.30
C ASP A 320 -3.18 16.83 -16.20
N TYR A 321 -3.31 17.21 -14.94
CA TYR A 321 -2.99 16.35 -13.80
C TYR A 321 -4.28 15.75 -13.25
N GLY A 322 -4.45 14.44 -13.28
CA GLY A 322 -5.61 13.81 -12.65
C GLY A 322 -5.55 13.82 -11.13
N ALA A 323 -6.69 14.03 -10.48
CA ALA A 323 -6.79 14.00 -9.02
C ALA A 323 -6.55 12.61 -8.41
N TYR A 324 -6.65 11.53 -9.19
CA TYR A 324 -6.31 10.17 -8.75
C TYR A 324 -6.13 9.18 -9.92
N GLY A 325 -5.63 7.98 -9.62
CA GLY A 325 -5.52 6.83 -10.53
C GLY A 325 -4.24 6.79 -11.39
N VAL A 326 -4.10 5.76 -12.23
CA VAL A 326 -2.87 5.38 -12.96
C VAL A 326 -2.49 6.35 -14.12
N ASP A 327 -3.14 7.51 -14.21
CA ASP A 327 -2.86 8.58 -15.20
C ASP A 327 -2.71 9.96 -14.51
N SER A 328 -2.46 10.00 -13.20
CA SER A 328 -2.05 11.25 -12.57
C SER A 328 -0.64 11.60 -13.08
N ASN A 329 -0.54 12.52 -14.04
CA ASN A 329 0.73 12.95 -14.64
C ASN A 329 1.75 13.50 -13.61
N ILE A 330 1.36 13.70 -12.35
CA ILE A 330 2.27 13.94 -11.23
C ILE A 330 3.12 12.70 -10.94
N ALA A 331 2.55 11.49 -10.92
CA ALA A 331 3.30 10.24 -10.82
C ALA A 331 4.29 10.09 -11.99
N ALA A 332 3.91 10.50 -13.20
CA ALA A 332 4.82 10.49 -14.36
C ALA A 332 5.92 11.57 -14.32
N GLU A 333 5.68 12.74 -13.71
CA GLU A 333 6.69 13.80 -13.52
C GLU A 333 7.65 13.51 -12.37
N ILE A 334 7.15 12.84 -11.34
CA ILE A 334 7.90 12.16 -10.29
C ILE A 334 8.78 11.10 -10.99
N GLU A 335 8.21 10.13 -11.72
CA GLU A 335 8.92 9.06 -12.44
C GLU A 335 9.92 9.51 -13.52
N SER A 336 9.74 10.70 -14.12
CA SER A 336 10.60 11.18 -15.23
C SER A 336 11.97 11.73 -14.81
N ASN A 337 12.19 11.95 -13.51
CA ASN A 337 13.54 12.12 -12.97
C ASN A 337 14.05 10.73 -12.59
N ASP A 338 15.13 10.26 -13.22
CA ASP A 338 15.72 8.92 -13.08
C ASP A 338 16.11 8.49 -11.62
N ASP A 339 15.73 9.25 -10.58
CA ASP A 339 15.95 8.99 -9.15
C ASP A 339 14.66 9.06 -8.28
N VAL A 340 13.48 9.27 -8.87
CA VAL A 340 12.22 9.44 -8.12
C VAL A 340 11.22 8.37 -8.57
N LEU A 341 11.25 7.24 -7.85
CA LEU A 341 10.30 6.13 -8.01
C LEU A 341 8.99 6.50 -7.29
N LEU A 342 7.86 6.18 -7.94
CA LEU A 342 6.51 5.78 -7.44
C LEU A 342 5.43 6.52 -8.25
N ALA A 343 4.63 5.84 -9.08
CA ALA A 343 3.71 4.77 -8.75
C ALA A 343 3.23 4.05 -10.04
N SER A 344 3.74 2.84 -10.27
CA SER A 344 3.16 1.87 -11.20
C SER A 344 3.41 0.48 -10.63
N THR A 345 2.42 -0.08 -9.94
CA THR A 345 2.04 -1.50 -9.65
C THR A 345 3.09 -2.63 -9.58
N THR A 346 4.38 -2.29 -9.59
CA THR A 346 5.52 -3.16 -9.42
C THR A 346 6.62 -2.39 -8.69
N ALA A 347 6.65 -2.46 -7.36
CA ALA A 347 7.74 -1.86 -6.60
C ALA A 347 9.01 -2.70 -6.78
N ARG A 348 10.13 -2.07 -7.17
CA ARG A 348 11.44 -2.72 -7.10
C ARG A 348 12.18 -2.22 -5.86
N ILE A 349 12.32 -3.09 -4.88
CA ILE A 349 13.01 -2.82 -3.62
C ILE A 349 14.34 -3.57 -3.66
N THR A 350 15.41 -2.93 -3.21
CA THR A 350 16.74 -3.56 -3.17
C THR A 350 17.43 -3.20 -1.86
N GLY A 351 17.78 -4.22 -1.08
CA GLY A 351 18.58 -4.14 0.14
C GLY A 351 20.04 -3.84 -0.15
N ASN A 352 20.93 -4.25 0.76
CA ASN A 352 22.37 -4.00 0.65
C ASN A 352 23.16 -5.18 1.23
N ALA A 353 24.40 -4.95 1.65
CA ALA A 353 25.23 -6.02 2.21
C ALA A 353 25.14 -6.12 3.75
N SER A 354 24.00 -5.79 4.33
CA SER A 354 23.73 -5.87 5.77
C SER A 354 22.27 -6.22 5.96
N ASP A 355 21.98 -6.90 7.07
CA ASP A 355 20.65 -7.27 7.55
C ASP A 355 19.64 -6.12 7.36
N ASN A 356 18.58 -6.39 6.61
CA ASN A 356 17.55 -5.44 6.21
C ASN A 356 16.15 -5.92 6.59
N ASP A 357 15.30 -5.00 7.07
CA ASP A 357 13.83 -5.19 7.10
C ASP A 357 13.25 -4.52 5.84
N LEU A 358 12.79 -5.31 4.88
CA LEU A 358 12.24 -4.88 3.59
C LEU A 358 10.76 -5.27 3.51
N ALA A 359 9.94 -4.37 3.00
CA ALA A 359 8.50 -4.59 2.93
C ALA A 359 7.95 -4.00 1.62
N GLY A 360 7.13 -4.79 0.93
CA GLY A 360 6.43 -4.41 -0.29
C GLY A 360 5.16 -3.61 -0.05
N ASP A 361 4.27 -3.63 -1.03
CA ASP A 361 2.95 -3.02 -0.98
C ASP A 361 1.88 -3.98 -1.55
N SER A 362 0.68 -3.48 -1.85
CA SER A 362 -0.40 -4.33 -2.39
C SER A 362 -0.30 -4.62 -3.90
N GLY A 363 0.83 -4.31 -4.54
CA GLY A 363 1.11 -4.53 -5.96
C GLY A 363 2.12 -5.67 -6.21
N GLU A 364 2.53 -5.89 -7.47
CA GLU A 364 3.47 -6.97 -7.81
C GLU A 364 4.94 -6.59 -7.56
N ASN A 365 5.48 -6.91 -6.40
CA ASN A 365 6.77 -6.42 -5.95
C ASN A 365 7.93 -7.29 -6.47
N ARG A 366 9.09 -6.65 -6.62
CA ARG A 366 10.39 -7.34 -6.72
C ARG A 366 11.26 -6.84 -5.58
N ILE A 367 11.60 -7.70 -4.64
CA ILE A 367 12.44 -7.34 -3.48
C ILE A 367 13.74 -8.15 -3.52
N ASP A 368 14.88 -7.47 -3.66
CA ASP A 368 16.22 -8.04 -3.72
C ASP A 368 17.00 -7.73 -2.42
N GLY A 369 17.09 -8.65 -1.45
CA GLY A 369 17.79 -8.49 -0.15
C GLY A 369 19.31 -8.25 -0.28
N LEU A 370 19.96 -9.08 -1.10
CA LEU A 370 21.40 -9.08 -1.44
C LEU A 370 22.30 -9.82 -0.45
N SER A 371 22.88 -9.17 0.56
CA SER A 371 23.70 -9.89 1.54
C SER A 371 23.36 -9.46 2.95
N GLY A 372 23.43 -10.37 3.90
CA GLY A 372 23.01 -10.12 5.29
C GLY A 372 21.79 -10.98 5.62
N ASP A 373 21.42 -11.01 6.89
CA ASP A 373 20.25 -11.77 7.34
C ASP A 373 19.01 -10.85 7.21
N ASP A 374 18.29 -10.95 6.11
CA ASP A 374 17.22 -10.04 5.75
C ASP A 374 15.83 -10.57 6.14
N LYS A 375 14.92 -9.67 6.55
CA LYS A 375 13.49 -9.94 6.68
C LYS A 375 12.75 -9.25 5.55
N ILE A 376 12.08 -10.01 4.71
CA ILE A 376 11.41 -9.53 3.50
C ILE A 376 9.93 -9.90 3.56
N VAL A 377 9.03 -8.92 3.42
CA VAL A 377 7.58 -9.13 3.35
C VAL A 377 7.05 -8.59 2.02
N GLY A 378 6.33 -9.40 1.24
CA GLY A 378 5.74 -9.00 -0.04
C GLY A 378 4.44 -8.19 0.11
N TYR A 379 3.54 -8.67 0.98
CA TYR A 379 2.19 -8.17 1.30
C TYR A 379 1.04 -8.79 0.50
N ASP A 380 0.45 -8.08 -0.46
CA ASP A 380 -0.64 -8.60 -1.30
C ASP A 380 -0.15 -8.40 -2.75
N GLY A 381 -0.40 -9.33 -3.67
CA GLY A 381 0.04 -9.21 -5.08
C GLY A 381 1.10 -10.23 -5.48
N ASN A 382 1.35 -10.42 -6.78
CA ASN A 382 2.29 -11.45 -7.25
C ASN A 382 3.75 -10.99 -7.15
N ASP A 383 4.39 -11.32 -6.05
CA ASP A 383 5.70 -10.84 -5.65
C ASP A 383 6.84 -11.73 -6.10
N LYS A 384 8.04 -11.14 -6.12
CA LYS A 384 9.30 -11.85 -6.37
C LYS A 384 10.30 -11.43 -5.31
N LEU A 385 10.51 -12.28 -4.31
CA LEU A 385 11.38 -12.05 -3.18
C LEU A 385 12.69 -12.83 -3.36
N PHE A 386 13.82 -12.16 -3.16
CA PHE A 386 15.16 -12.74 -3.30
C PHE A 386 15.98 -12.38 -2.06
N GLY A 387 16.24 -13.33 -1.16
CA GLY A 387 17.14 -13.13 -0.01
C GLY A 387 18.60 -12.95 -0.47
N SER A 388 19.03 -13.85 -1.36
CA SER A 388 20.35 -13.97 -1.96
C SER A 388 21.43 -14.56 -1.06
N SER A 389 21.92 -13.89 -0.02
CA SER A 389 22.99 -14.48 0.81
C SER A 389 22.91 -14.04 2.26
N GLY A 390 22.94 -14.99 3.18
CA GLY A 390 22.64 -14.74 4.60
C GLY A 390 21.44 -15.58 5.00
N ALA A 391 21.12 -15.62 6.28
CA ALA A 391 19.97 -16.37 6.77
C ALA A 391 18.72 -15.48 6.71
N ASP A 392 17.99 -15.58 5.62
CA ASP A 392 16.89 -14.68 5.26
C ASP A 392 15.52 -15.23 5.70
N HIS A 393 14.60 -14.32 6.03
CA HIS A 393 13.20 -14.59 6.38
C HIS A 393 12.29 -13.93 5.34
N LEU A 394 11.76 -14.73 4.41
CA LEU A 394 10.90 -14.29 3.31
C LEU A 394 9.44 -14.67 3.60
N LEU A 395 8.57 -13.67 3.58
CA LEU A 395 7.12 -13.79 3.73
C LEU A 395 6.50 -13.23 2.44
N GLY A 396 5.91 -14.07 1.60
CA GLY A 396 5.22 -13.62 0.38
C GLY A 396 4.05 -12.73 0.76
N ASP A 397 3.11 -13.33 1.49
CA ASP A 397 1.96 -12.62 2.02
C ASP A 397 2.12 -11.94 3.38
N ARG A 398 1.19 -11.02 3.64
CA ARG A 398 0.86 -10.58 5.01
C ARG A 398 0.10 -11.65 5.81
N GLU A 399 0.09 -11.47 7.13
CA GLU A 399 -0.84 -12.21 7.98
C GLU A 399 -2.29 -12.07 7.49
N SER A 400 -2.97 -13.21 7.43
CA SER A 400 -4.40 -13.32 7.19
C SER A 400 -5.23 -12.51 8.18
N ARG A 401 -6.28 -11.86 7.69
CA ARG A 401 -7.19 -11.03 8.48
C ARG A 401 -8.60 -11.60 8.44
N GLN A 402 -9.41 -11.33 9.47
CA GLN A 402 -10.83 -11.73 9.47
C GLN A 402 -11.60 -11.21 8.23
N SER A 403 -11.18 -10.07 7.68
CA SER A 403 -11.77 -9.47 6.48
C SER A 403 -11.55 -10.27 5.20
N ASP A 404 -10.68 -11.26 5.21
CA ASP A 404 -10.34 -12.10 4.05
C ASP A 404 -11.37 -13.22 3.85
N PHE A 405 -12.24 -13.40 4.85
CA PHE A 405 -13.24 -14.44 4.92
C PHE A 405 -14.66 -13.88 4.93
N HIS A 406 -15.60 -14.57 4.27
CA HIS A 406 -17.04 -14.34 4.39
C HIS A 406 -17.50 -14.60 5.83
N GLU A 407 -18.69 -14.14 6.23
CA GLU A 407 -19.31 -14.45 7.54
C GLU A 407 -19.37 -15.96 7.89
N LYS A 408 -19.22 -16.83 6.88
CA LYS A 408 -19.22 -18.29 7.05
C LYS A 408 -17.83 -18.86 7.30
N GLY A 409 -16.78 -18.04 7.22
CA GLY A 409 -15.36 -18.37 7.30
C GLY A 409 -14.73 -18.77 5.97
N TYR A 410 -15.47 -18.77 4.86
CA TYR A 410 -14.92 -19.12 3.54
C TYR A 410 -14.09 -17.96 2.97
N PHE A 411 -13.01 -18.26 2.24
CA PHE A 411 -12.29 -17.25 1.47
C PHE A 411 -13.22 -16.49 0.51
N ILE A 412 -13.03 -15.18 0.39
CA ILE A 412 -13.82 -14.32 -0.49
C ILE A 412 -13.27 -14.41 -1.92
N ALA A 413 -13.84 -15.30 -2.73
CA ALA A 413 -13.39 -15.56 -4.11
C ALA A 413 -13.36 -14.32 -5.03
N ASP A 414 -14.21 -13.31 -4.78
CA ASP A 414 -14.28 -12.08 -5.59
C ASP A 414 -13.10 -11.10 -5.34
N LYS A 415 -12.26 -11.36 -4.31
CA LYS A 415 -11.10 -10.52 -3.98
C LYS A 415 -9.82 -10.83 -4.77
N GLN A 416 -9.81 -11.86 -5.63
CA GLN A 416 -8.62 -12.28 -6.38
C GLN A 416 -7.37 -12.46 -5.49
N MET A 417 -7.51 -13.07 -4.31
CA MET A 417 -6.39 -13.45 -3.44
C MET A 417 -5.67 -14.70 -3.99
N SER A 418 -5.20 -14.59 -5.23
CA SER A 418 -4.38 -15.57 -5.93
C SER A 418 -3.08 -14.86 -6.26
N TYR A 419 -2.32 -14.60 -5.21
CA TYR A 419 -1.06 -13.87 -5.25
C TYR A 419 0.03 -14.88 -5.49
N ASP A 420 0.20 -15.26 -6.75
CA ASP A 420 1.13 -16.31 -7.16
C ASP A 420 2.59 -15.79 -7.02
N ASP A 421 3.16 -16.04 -5.85
CA ASP A 421 4.44 -15.49 -5.42
C ASP A 421 5.63 -16.33 -5.85
N LYS A 422 6.80 -15.68 -5.83
CA LYS A 422 8.09 -16.35 -6.02
C LYS A 422 9.09 -15.95 -4.94
N LEU A 423 9.41 -16.88 -4.07
CA LEU A 423 10.38 -16.74 -2.99
C LEU A 423 11.66 -17.51 -3.34
N ILE A 424 12.81 -16.83 -3.25
CA ILE A 424 14.13 -17.44 -3.43
C ILE A 424 15.00 -17.06 -2.23
N GLY A 425 15.35 -18.03 -1.39
CA GLY A 425 16.22 -17.86 -0.23
C GLY A 425 17.63 -17.47 -0.66
N GLY A 426 18.37 -18.42 -1.23
CA GLY A 426 19.65 -18.16 -1.85
C GLY A 426 20.75 -19.00 -1.24
N SER A 427 21.55 -18.43 -0.35
CA SER A 427 22.64 -19.17 0.30
C SER A 427 22.61 -18.94 1.80
N GLU A 428 22.89 -20.01 2.56
CA GLU A 428 22.71 -20.12 4.01
C GLU A 428 21.30 -20.59 4.36
N ASP A 429 20.97 -20.70 5.66
CA ASP A 429 19.74 -21.37 6.11
C ASP A 429 18.58 -20.36 6.14
N ASP A 430 17.64 -20.46 5.20
CA ASP A 430 16.55 -19.50 5.01
C ASP A 430 15.19 -19.99 5.54
N LEU A 431 14.28 -19.05 5.85
CA LEU A 431 12.87 -19.30 6.14
C LEU A 431 12.01 -18.66 5.06
N LEU A 432 11.28 -19.47 4.29
CA LEU A 432 10.36 -19.01 3.25
C LEU A 432 8.94 -19.38 3.67
N VAL A 433 8.02 -18.42 3.70
CA VAL A 433 6.64 -18.60 4.15
C VAL A 433 5.69 -17.94 3.18
N ASP A 434 4.62 -18.66 2.82
CA ASP A 434 3.56 -18.11 1.98
C ASP A 434 2.19 -18.73 2.30
N GLN A 435 1.14 -18.12 1.77
CA GLN A 435 -0.24 -18.60 1.93
C GLN A 435 -1.03 -18.61 0.63
N TYR A 436 -1.26 -17.48 -0.02
CA TYR A 436 -2.36 -17.28 -0.95
C TYR A 436 -1.93 -17.38 -2.42
N GLY A 437 -2.11 -18.53 -3.06
CA GLY A 437 -1.90 -18.60 -4.50
C GLY A 437 -1.29 -19.91 -4.95
N ALA A 438 -0.70 -19.90 -6.15
CA ALA A 438 0.13 -21.01 -6.61
C ALA A 438 1.60 -20.58 -6.60
N ASP A 439 2.23 -20.79 -5.45
CA ASP A 439 3.48 -20.13 -5.11
C ASP A 439 4.69 -20.98 -5.48
N ARG A 440 5.84 -20.32 -5.57
CA ARG A 440 7.11 -20.95 -5.95
C ARG A 440 8.22 -20.60 -4.98
N TYR A 441 8.68 -21.62 -4.27
CA TYR A 441 9.74 -21.53 -3.29
C TYR A 441 11.02 -22.16 -3.86
N SER A 442 12.16 -21.55 -3.58
CA SER A 442 13.49 -22.08 -3.84
C SER A 442 14.38 -21.74 -2.65
N GLY A 443 14.75 -22.73 -1.83
CA GLY A 443 15.73 -22.54 -0.76
C GLY A 443 17.14 -22.25 -1.31
N ASP A 444 17.47 -22.95 -2.40
CA ASP A 444 18.75 -22.93 -3.10
C ASP A 444 19.87 -23.65 -2.32
N ALA A 445 20.67 -23.02 -1.46
CA ALA A 445 21.77 -23.70 -0.77
C ALA A 445 21.77 -23.39 0.72
N GLY A 446 21.48 -24.37 1.56
CA GLY A 446 21.15 -24.11 2.96
C GLY A 446 20.46 -25.31 3.57
N ASN A 447 20.18 -25.25 4.87
CA ASN A 447 19.17 -26.11 5.48
C ASN A 447 17.92 -25.25 5.64
N ASP A 448 17.16 -25.15 4.57
CA ASP A 448 16.08 -24.18 4.44
C ASP A 448 14.79 -24.71 5.06
N ARG A 449 13.93 -23.80 5.47
CA ARG A 449 12.59 -24.11 5.98
C ARG A 449 11.55 -23.43 5.11
N LEU A 450 10.84 -24.23 4.32
CA LEU A 450 9.81 -23.77 3.40
C LEU A 450 8.45 -24.10 4.01
N VAL A 451 7.67 -23.09 4.36
CA VAL A 451 6.36 -23.20 5.04
C VAL A 451 5.25 -22.75 4.11
N SER A 452 4.38 -23.69 3.70
CA SER A 452 3.12 -23.41 3.01
C SER A 452 1.97 -23.43 4.01
N LEU A 453 1.19 -22.35 4.05
CA LEU A 453 -0.01 -22.22 4.87
C LEU A 453 -1.23 -22.60 4.05
N SER A 454 -2.16 -23.37 4.65
CA SER A 454 -3.36 -23.82 3.93
C SER A 454 -4.21 -22.66 3.39
N ASP A 455 -4.58 -22.76 2.13
CA ASP A 455 -5.29 -21.72 1.38
C ASP A 455 -6.38 -22.31 0.44
N SER A 456 -6.46 -23.63 0.28
CA SER A 456 -7.38 -24.29 -0.65
C SER A 456 -8.83 -24.37 -0.15
N SER A 457 -9.14 -23.60 0.89
CA SER A 457 -10.45 -23.43 1.53
C SER A 457 -11.03 -24.72 2.13
N VAL A 458 -12.36 -24.71 2.31
CA VAL A 458 -13.11 -25.78 2.97
C VAL A 458 -13.11 -27.04 2.12
N PRO A 459 -12.65 -28.18 2.64
CA PRO A 459 -12.73 -29.45 1.95
C PRO A 459 -14.17 -29.89 1.75
N ASN A 460 -14.41 -30.61 0.65
CA ASN A 460 -15.73 -31.16 0.31
C ASN A 460 -15.90 -32.56 0.92
N ASP A 461 -17.11 -32.87 1.39
CA ASP A 461 -17.41 -34.18 1.98
C ASP A 461 -17.16 -35.37 1.05
N ASN A 462 -16.50 -36.39 1.58
CA ASN A 462 -16.46 -37.71 0.96
C ASN A 462 -17.81 -38.43 1.14
N LYS A 463 -18.82 -38.03 0.36
CA LYS A 463 -20.23 -38.47 0.46
C LYS A 463 -20.46 -39.98 0.41
N SER A 464 -19.45 -40.74 -0.04
CA SER A 464 -19.49 -42.19 -0.15
C SER A 464 -19.12 -42.92 1.16
N LEU A 465 -18.68 -42.19 2.19
CA LEU A 465 -18.31 -42.73 3.51
C LEU A 465 -19.35 -42.30 4.57
N PRO A 466 -20.38 -43.10 4.87
CA PRO A 466 -21.40 -42.72 5.85
C PRO A 466 -20.91 -42.89 7.30
N ALA A 467 -21.15 -41.88 8.14
CA ALA A 467 -20.83 -41.92 9.57
C ALA A 467 -21.54 -43.07 10.31
N GLY A 468 -20.84 -43.66 11.29
CA GLY A 468 -21.41 -44.66 12.20
C GLY A 468 -21.73 -46.02 11.56
N VAL A 469 -21.18 -46.29 10.38
CA VAL A 469 -21.27 -47.58 9.70
C VAL A 469 -19.90 -48.25 9.77
N ASN A 470 -19.81 -49.43 10.40
CA ASN A 470 -18.58 -50.23 10.33
C ASN A 470 -18.57 -51.01 9.00
N ASP A 471 -17.84 -50.51 8.02
CA ASP A 471 -17.72 -51.06 6.67
C ASP A 471 -16.25 -51.27 6.25
N GLY A 472 -15.35 -51.48 7.22
CA GLY A 472 -13.92 -51.74 7.01
C GLY A 472 -13.04 -50.57 7.46
N SER A 473 -11.83 -50.47 6.90
CA SER A 473 -11.01 -49.28 7.08
C SER A 473 -11.49 -48.20 6.11
N ASP A 474 -11.95 -47.06 6.64
CA ASP A 474 -12.45 -45.95 5.84
C ASP A 474 -11.33 -45.16 5.16
N ILE A 475 -10.13 -45.21 5.76
CA ILE A 475 -8.90 -44.62 5.21
C ILE A 475 -8.62 -45.13 3.79
N ASP A 476 -8.77 -46.44 3.55
CA ASP A 476 -8.52 -47.06 2.23
C ASP A 476 -9.52 -46.61 1.15
N LYS A 477 -10.60 -45.94 1.53
CA LYS A 477 -11.68 -45.51 0.64
C LYS A 477 -11.66 -44.02 0.35
N LEU A 478 -10.78 -43.26 0.99
CA LEU A 478 -10.62 -41.83 0.75
C LEU A 478 -10.27 -41.58 -0.72
N VAL A 479 -10.93 -40.57 -1.29
CA VAL A 479 -10.71 -40.16 -2.68
C VAL A 479 -10.04 -38.79 -2.69
N PHE A 480 -8.75 -38.79 -3.02
CA PHE A 480 -7.93 -37.59 -3.18
C PHE A 480 -8.07 -37.03 -4.60
N ALA A 481 -9.21 -36.41 -4.88
CA ALA A 481 -9.50 -35.78 -6.16
C ALA A 481 -9.77 -34.28 -5.97
N ASN A 482 -9.47 -33.47 -7.01
CA ASN A 482 -9.58 -32.02 -6.96
C ASN A 482 -10.96 -31.51 -6.51
N GLU A 483 -12.03 -32.24 -6.81
CA GLU A 483 -13.40 -31.90 -6.39
C GLU A 483 -13.63 -31.95 -4.87
N TYR A 484 -12.74 -32.63 -4.13
CA TYR A 484 -12.74 -32.71 -2.67
C TYR A 484 -11.72 -31.75 -2.06
N LEU A 485 -10.53 -31.66 -2.66
CA LEU A 485 -9.38 -30.88 -2.15
C LEU A 485 -9.53 -29.37 -2.37
N ASN A 486 -10.07 -28.97 -3.52
CA ASN A 486 -10.21 -27.58 -3.91
C ASN A 486 -11.55 -27.40 -4.66
N PRO A 487 -12.67 -27.44 -3.92
CA PRO A 487 -14.00 -27.46 -4.51
C PRO A 487 -14.41 -26.11 -5.13
N VAL A 488 -13.75 -25.02 -4.72
CA VAL A 488 -13.99 -23.66 -5.22
C VAL A 488 -13.11 -23.29 -6.42
N GLY A 489 -12.05 -24.08 -6.70
CA GLY A 489 -11.19 -23.91 -7.87
C GLY A 489 -10.23 -22.72 -7.79
N ILE A 490 -9.75 -22.40 -6.60
CA ILE A 490 -8.75 -21.34 -6.37
C ILE A 490 -7.34 -21.81 -6.77
N SER A 491 -6.44 -20.86 -7.07
CA SER A 491 -5.01 -21.15 -7.21
C SER A 491 -4.48 -21.42 -5.80
N ALA A 492 -3.98 -22.63 -5.56
CA ALA A 492 -3.62 -23.17 -4.24
C ALA A 492 -2.70 -24.40 -4.42
N ASN A 493 -1.80 -24.35 -5.40
CA ASN A 493 -0.97 -25.49 -5.75
C ASN A 493 0.48 -25.01 -5.81
N ASP A 494 1.21 -25.27 -4.74
CA ASP A 494 2.54 -24.73 -4.56
C ASP A 494 3.60 -25.65 -5.14
N VAL A 495 4.74 -25.04 -5.48
CA VAL A 495 5.93 -25.74 -5.94
C VAL A 495 7.10 -25.35 -5.04
N LEU A 496 7.58 -26.32 -4.28
CA LEU A 496 8.66 -26.14 -3.31
C LEU A 496 9.92 -26.86 -3.82
N THR A 497 11.01 -26.11 -3.93
CA THR A 497 12.35 -26.60 -4.25
C THR A 497 13.24 -26.37 -3.04
N GLY A 498 13.82 -27.41 -2.46
CA GLY A 498 14.73 -27.27 -1.33
C GLY A 498 16.07 -26.76 -1.82
N GLY A 499 16.79 -27.62 -2.53
CA GLY A 499 18.08 -27.32 -3.14
C GLY A 499 19.19 -28.18 -2.53
N GLU A 500 20.36 -27.58 -2.28
CA GLU A 500 21.47 -28.24 -1.59
C GLU A 500 21.36 -28.07 -0.08
N GLY A 501 21.19 -29.17 0.66
CA GLY A 501 21.28 -29.21 2.12
C GLY A 501 20.12 -29.99 2.74
N ALA A 502 19.96 -29.91 4.06
CA ALA A 502 18.95 -30.70 4.77
C ALA A 502 17.69 -29.87 5.00
N ASP A 503 16.81 -29.83 4.00
CA ASP A 503 15.68 -28.90 3.97
C ASP A 503 14.45 -29.43 4.71
N THR A 504 13.63 -28.52 5.24
CA THR A 504 12.35 -28.83 5.86
C THR A 504 11.21 -28.24 5.04
N PHE A 505 10.39 -29.12 4.46
CA PHE A 505 9.14 -28.78 3.78
C PHE A 505 7.99 -28.89 4.79
N GLU A 506 7.40 -27.77 5.15
CA GLU A 506 6.39 -27.67 6.20
C GLU A 506 5.04 -27.21 5.65
N TRP A 507 3.98 -27.91 6.03
CA TRP A 507 2.60 -27.48 5.83
C TRP A 507 1.95 -27.18 7.16
N ARG A 508 1.40 -25.97 7.32
CA ARG A 508 0.55 -25.63 8.47
C ARG A 508 -0.89 -25.48 8.00
N LEU A 509 -1.71 -26.44 8.41
CA LEU A 509 -3.13 -26.45 8.10
C LEU A 509 -3.88 -25.69 9.18
N LEU A 510 -4.55 -24.62 8.76
CA LEU A 510 -5.18 -23.62 9.61
C LEU A 510 -6.63 -24.04 9.93
N ILE A 511 -7.05 -23.77 11.16
CA ILE A 511 -8.44 -23.89 11.60
C ILE A 511 -9.17 -22.62 11.23
N ASN A 512 -10.32 -22.80 10.60
CA ASN A 512 -11.22 -21.70 10.24
C ASN A 512 -12.64 -22.00 10.71
N ALA A 513 -13.47 -20.96 10.83
CA ALA A 513 -14.83 -21.09 11.34
C ALA A 513 -15.72 -19.93 10.92
N SER A 514 -17.02 -20.13 11.06
CA SER A 514 -17.98 -19.03 10.92
C SER A 514 -17.67 -17.89 11.89
N LYS A 515 -17.96 -16.65 11.46
CA LYS A 515 -17.69 -15.45 12.26
C LYS A 515 -18.33 -15.52 13.65
N GLU A 516 -19.52 -16.11 13.75
CA GLU A 516 -20.24 -16.30 15.02
C GLU A 516 -19.44 -17.13 16.03
N ILE A 517 -18.77 -18.20 15.56
CA ILE A 517 -17.97 -19.08 16.41
C ILE A 517 -16.67 -18.40 16.82
N VAL A 518 -16.00 -17.72 15.90
CA VAL A 518 -14.78 -16.97 16.22
C VAL A 518 -15.08 -15.87 17.23
N ASP A 519 -16.12 -15.07 17.01
CA ASP A 519 -16.52 -13.98 17.92
C ASP A 519 -16.86 -14.50 19.33
N ARG A 520 -17.51 -15.66 19.43
CA ARG A 520 -17.86 -16.30 20.72
C ARG A 520 -16.62 -16.78 21.48
N ASN A 521 -15.59 -17.18 20.76
CA ASN A 521 -14.32 -17.70 21.31
C ASN A 521 -13.22 -16.64 21.37
N THR A 522 -13.54 -15.38 21.06
CA THR A 522 -12.64 -14.25 21.17
C THR A 522 -12.77 -13.59 22.54
N ASN A 523 -11.65 -13.39 23.23
CA ASN A 523 -11.63 -12.59 24.45
C ASN A 523 -11.86 -11.12 24.09
N THR A 524 -13.04 -10.60 24.41
CA THR A 524 -13.44 -9.21 24.08
C THR A 524 -12.55 -8.13 24.69
N SER A 525 -11.76 -8.45 25.71
CA SER A 525 -10.83 -7.49 26.35
C SER A 525 -9.46 -7.47 25.70
N THR A 526 -9.02 -8.57 25.07
CA THR A 526 -7.66 -8.70 24.52
C THR A 526 -7.63 -8.93 23.01
N GLY A 527 -8.76 -9.25 22.38
CA GLY A 527 -8.84 -9.64 20.97
C GLY A 527 -8.28 -11.04 20.67
N VAL A 528 -7.75 -11.74 21.68
CA VAL A 528 -7.15 -13.07 21.51
C VAL A 528 -8.24 -14.11 21.26
N ILE A 529 -8.10 -14.85 20.16
CA ILE A 529 -9.00 -15.93 19.75
C ILE A 529 -8.48 -17.24 20.34
N ASN A 530 -9.34 -18.00 21.02
CA ASN A 530 -8.99 -19.35 21.46
C ASN A 530 -9.30 -20.36 20.36
N TRP A 531 -8.32 -20.65 19.50
CA TRP A 531 -8.48 -21.60 18.40
C TRP A 531 -8.48 -23.08 18.85
N GLY A 532 -7.89 -23.39 20.00
CA GLY A 532 -7.72 -24.78 20.44
C GLY A 532 -8.97 -25.47 20.97
N MET A 533 -8.80 -26.71 21.46
CA MET A 533 -9.87 -27.63 21.91
C MET A 533 -10.87 -27.10 22.96
N ASN A 534 -10.54 -26.04 23.69
CA ASN A 534 -11.47 -25.39 24.65
C ASN A 534 -12.17 -24.15 24.04
N GLY A 535 -12.01 -23.93 22.74
CA GLY A 535 -12.57 -22.82 21.98
C GLY A 535 -13.06 -23.30 20.61
N VAL A 536 -12.56 -22.70 19.53
CA VAL A 536 -13.05 -22.97 18.16
C VAL A 536 -13.01 -24.45 17.81
N ALA A 537 -11.86 -25.11 17.96
CA ALA A 537 -11.71 -26.52 17.61
C ALA A 537 -12.50 -27.50 18.52
N GLY A 538 -13.07 -27.00 19.62
CA GLY A 538 -13.94 -27.77 20.51
C GLY A 538 -15.41 -27.82 20.10
N GLU A 539 -15.84 -26.97 19.14
CA GLU A 539 -17.25 -26.77 18.76
C GLU A 539 -17.73 -27.90 17.84
N ASN A 540 -18.13 -29.06 18.38
CA ASN A 540 -18.46 -30.25 17.60
C ASN A 540 -19.97 -30.47 17.35
N ASP A 541 -20.79 -29.44 17.55
CA ASP A 541 -22.25 -29.59 17.54
C ASP A 541 -22.86 -29.51 16.12
N LYS A 542 -22.12 -28.98 15.14
CA LYS A 542 -22.54 -28.97 13.72
C LYS A 542 -21.36 -29.30 12.82
N TYR A 543 -21.69 -29.94 11.71
CA TYR A 543 -20.73 -30.32 10.69
C TYR A 543 -20.29 -29.07 9.88
N HIS A 544 -18.96 -28.87 9.74
CA HIS A 544 -18.33 -27.72 9.07
C HIS A 544 -18.80 -26.32 9.52
N ASP A 545 -19.13 -26.14 10.81
CA ASP A 545 -19.24 -24.79 11.38
C ASP A 545 -17.86 -24.20 11.77
N HIS A 546 -16.89 -25.09 11.93
CA HIS A 546 -15.45 -24.90 11.85
C HIS A 546 -14.83 -26.08 11.07
N TRP A 547 -13.63 -25.91 10.53
CA TRP A 547 -12.93 -26.93 9.74
C TRP A 547 -11.42 -26.63 9.71
N VAL A 548 -10.67 -27.54 9.09
CA VAL A 548 -9.26 -27.35 8.75
C VAL A 548 -9.16 -27.03 7.26
N ASP A 549 -8.54 -25.91 6.92
CA ASP A 549 -8.34 -25.50 5.53
C ASP A 549 -7.38 -26.46 4.82
N GLY A 550 -7.65 -26.71 3.53
CA GLY A 550 -6.84 -27.59 2.71
C GLY A 550 -5.61 -26.89 2.09
N ILE A 551 -4.71 -27.68 1.53
CA ILE A 551 -3.47 -27.25 0.86
C ILE A 551 -3.49 -27.55 -0.65
N GLY A 552 -4.63 -27.95 -1.20
CA GLY A 552 -4.73 -28.27 -2.63
C GLY A 552 -3.80 -29.42 -3.06
N ILE A 553 -2.98 -29.19 -4.08
CA ILE A 553 -2.06 -30.18 -4.65
C ILE A 553 -0.66 -29.61 -4.87
N ASP A 554 0.17 -29.74 -3.86
CA ASP A 554 1.52 -29.20 -3.85
C ASP A 554 2.55 -30.19 -4.38
N THR A 555 3.71 -29.66 -4.76
CA THR A 555 4.80 -30.44 -5.33
C THR A 555 6.14 -30.04 -4.73
N ILE A 556 6.83 -31.01 -4.10
CA ILE A 556 8.26 -30.95 -3.84
C ILE A 556 9.00 -31.41 -5.09
N THR A 557 9.90 -30.59 -5.62
CA THR A 557 10.59 -30.87 -6.89
C THR A 557 11.84 -31.72 -6.75
N ASP A 558 12.48 -31.66 -5.60
CA ASP A 558 13.76 -32.29 -5.28
C ASP A 558 13.79 -32.63 -3.79
N PHE A 559 13.62 -33.91 -3.51
CA PHE A 559 13.66 -34.44 -2.15
C PHE A 559 14.77 -35.50 -2.03
N SER A 560 15.62 -35.35 -1.03
CA SER A 560 16.70 -36.27 -0.69
C SER A 560 16.67 -36.55 0.83
N GLY A 561 15.85 -37.52 1.24
CA GLY A 561 15.67 -37.90 2.63
C GLY A 561 16.84 -38.67 3.25
N ASN A 562 16.55 -39.48 4.27
CA ASN A 562 17.59 -40.18 5.03
C ASN A 562 18.44 -41.12 4.13
N GLY A 563 19.76 -40.90 4.13
CA GLY A 563 20.72 -41.56 3.24
C GLY A 563 21.17 -40.72 2.05
N GLY A 564 20.52 -39.58 1.82
CA GLY A 564 20.93 -38.48 0.96
C GLY A 564 21.28 -37.23 1.79
N GLU A 565 20.60 -36.11 1.53
CA GLU A 565 20.84 -34.81 2.19
C GLU A 565 20.12 -34.67 3.54
N ASN A 566 19.14 -35.54 3.81
CA ASN A 566 18.29 -35.63 5.02
C ASN A 566 17.17 -34.59 5.08
N ASP A 567 16.55 -34.33 3.94
CA ASP A 567 15.34 -33.53 3.87
C ASP A 567 14.20 -34.13 4.71
N HIS A 568 13.32 -33.27 5.19
CA HIS A 568 12.21 -33.63 6.04
C HIS A 568 10.89 -33.00 5.59
N ILE A 569 9.81 -33.78 5.69
CA ILE A 569 8.44 -33.31 5.49
C ILE A 569 7.76 -33.20 6.86
N LEU A 570 7.25 -32.02 7.16
CA LEU A 570 6.52 -31.75 8.39
C LEU A 570 5.09 -31.29 8.07
N ILE A 571 4.10 -32.04 8.52
CA ILE A 571 2.68 -31.66 8.38
C ILE A 571 2.14 -31.32 9.76
N GLN A 572 1.60 -30.13 9.93
CA GLN A 572 1.08 -29.66 11.21
C GLN A 572 -0.35 -29.16 11.05
N GLY A 573 -1.23 -29.56 11.96
CA GLY A 573 -2.59 -29.07 11.96
C GLY A 573 -3.52 -29.87 12.87
N HIS A 574 -4.73 -29.36 13.04
CA HIS A 574 -5.70 -29.94 13.95
C HIS A 574 -6.19 -31.29 13.43
N THR A 575 -5.94 -32.37 14.18
CA THR A 575 -6.35 -33.75 13.82
C THR A 575 -5.81 -34.26 12.49
N VAL A 576 -4.85 -33.56 11.89
CA VAL A 576 -4.29 -33.90 10.59
C VAL A 576 -3.51 -35.21 10.68
N GLN A 577 -3.62 -36.01 9.63
CA GLN A 577 -2.96 -37.28 9.38
C GLN A 577 -2.45 -37.31 7.93
N ALA A 578 -1.52 -38.23 7.66
CA ALA A 578 -0.95 -38.43 6.33
C ALA A 578 -0.88 -39.91 5.98
N LEU A 579 -1.08 -40.23 4.70
CA LEU A 579 -0.99 -41.59 4.19
C LEU A 579 -0.26 -41.66 2.84
N LEU A 580 0.54 -42.71 2.64
CA LEU A 580 1.22 -42.94 1.37
C LEU A 580 0.24 -43.51 0.35
N LEU A 581 -0.12 -42.73 -0.66
CA LEU A 581 -1.02 -43.12 -1.74
C LEU A 581 -0.31 -43.99 -2.79
N SER A 582 0.90 -43.59 -3.16
CA SER A 582 1.75 -44.35 -4.09
C SER A 582 3.21 -43.96 -3.93
N SER A 583 4.12 -44.84 -4.36
CA SER A 583 5.55 -44.57 -4.42
C SER A 583 6.17 -45.33 -5.60
N SER A 584 7.20 -44.74 -6.19
CA SER A 584 8.03 -45.27 -7.26
C SER A 584 9.51 -45.03 -6.93
N ASP A 585 10.42 -45.40 -7.85
CA ASP A 585 11.86 -45.23 -7.64
C ASP A 585 12.27 -43.75 -7.52
N ASN A 586 11.46 -42.80 -7.99
CA ASN A 586 11.80 -41.37 -8.03
C ASN A 586 10.62 -40.43 -7.73
N SER A 587 9.52 -40.96 -7.21
CA SER A 587 8.35 -40.15 -6.85
C SER A 587 7.50 -40.81 -5.77
N ALA A 588 6.93 -40.02 -4.87
CA ALA A 588 5.88 -40.45 -3.95
C ALA A 588 4.67 -39.52 -4.01
N LEU A 589 3.53 -40.05 -3.61
CA LEU A 589 2.29 -39.30 -3.48
C LEU A 589 1.76 -39.49 -2.07
N ILE A 590 1.59 -38.40 -1.34
CA ILE A 590 1.13 -38.39 0.05
C ILE A 590 -0.23 -37.72 0.07
N GLY A 591 -1.21 -38.38 0.68
CA GLY A 591 -2.52 -37.80 0.94
C GLY A 591 -2.57 -37.23 2.35
N VAL A 592 -3.05 -36.00 2.49
CA VAL A 592 -3.28 -35.31 3.77
C VAL A 592 -4.77 -35.28 4.07
N TYR A 593 -5.16 -35.68 5.27
CA TYR A 593 -6.56 -35.78 5.69
C TYR A 593 -6.69 -35.51 7.18
N SER A 594 -7.89 -35.20 7.67
CA SER A 594 -8.18 -35.09 9.10
C SER A 594 -8.82 -36.36 9.65
N ASP A 595 -8.50 -36.72 10.90
CA ASP A 595 -9.09 -37.83 11.65
C ASP A 595 -9.21 -37.44 13.13
N GLN A 596 -10.43 -37.05 13.53
CA GLN A 596 -10.68 -36.53 14.88
C GLN A 596 -10.64 -37.63 15.96
N GLY A 597 -10.79 -38.90 15.56
CA GLY A 597 -10.74 -40.07 16.44
C GLY A 597 -9.38 -40.75 16.50
N ALA A 598 -8.53 -40.52 15.50
CA ALA A 598 -7.36 -41.33 15.18
C ALA A 598 -7.68 -42.84 15.18
N ASP A 599 -8.91 -43.18 14.81
CA ASP A 599 -9.47 -44.54 14.95
C ASP A 599 -9.68 -45.23 13.60
N GLY A 600 -9.56 -44.51 12.49
CA GLY A 600 -9.73 -45.06 11.15
C GLY A 600 -11.18 -45.42 10.80
N GLU A 601 -12.17 -44.96 11.56
CA GLU A 601 -13.61 -45.15 11.33
C GLU A 601 -14.35 -43.80 11.28
N ARG A 602 -15.29 -43.61 10.34
CA ARG A 602 -15.97 -42.30 10.23
C ARG A 602 -16.98 -42.08 11.37
N GLY A 603 -16.73 -41.06 12.16
CA GLY A 603 -17.53 -40.59 13.30
C GLY A 603 -18.49 -39.44 12.99
N ASN A 604 -18.90 -38.73 14.05
CA ASN A 604 -19.78 -37.55 13.98
C ASN A 604 -19.00 -36.23 14.11
N GLY A 605 -17.67 -36.28 14.01
CA GLY A 605 -16.79 -35.12 14.15
C GLY A 605 -17.01 -34.08 13.05
N ALA A 606 -16.72 -32.81 13.35
CA ALA A 606 -16.95 -31.71 12.42
C ALA A 606 -15.98 -31.72 11.23
N HIS A 607 -14.80 -32.30 11.40
CA HIS A 607 -13.75 -32.43 10.38
C HIS A 607 -13.21 -33.87 10.30
N ASP A 608 -14.08 -34.88 10.36
CA ASP A 608 -13.65 -36.28 10.37
C ASP A 608 -13.62 -36.89 8.96
N PHE A 609 -12.42 -37.25 8.51
CA PHE A 609 -12.10 -37.69 7.14
C PHE A 609 -12.35 -36.67 6.04
N ASP A 610 -12.08 -35.41 6.35
CA ASP A 610 -11.92 -34.41 5.31
C ASP A 610 -10.59 -34.64 4.60
N VAL A 611 -10.62 -34.57 3.28
CA VAL A 611 -9.44 -34.71 2.45
C VAL A 611 -8.87 -33.32 2.24
N LEU A 612 -7.69 -33.07 2.80
CA LEU A 612 -7.13 -31.72 2.94
C LEU A 612 -6.11 -31.39 1.87
N GLY A 613 -5.45 -32.39 1.27
CA GLY A 613 -4.50 -32.11 0.21
C GLY A 613 -3.76 -33.33 -0.30
N VAL A 614 -2.93 -33.08 -1.31
CA VAL A 614 -2.00 -34.07 -1.85
C VAL A 614 -0.64 -33.43 -2.03
N ILE A 615 0.40 -34.06 -1.49
CA ILE A 615 1.79 -33.65 -1.71
C ILE A 615 2.43 -34.63 -2.69
N ARG A 616 2.89 -34.12 -3.82
CA ARG A 616 3.74 -34.85 -4.78
C ARG A 616 5.19 -34.66 -4.37
N VAL A 617 5.91 -35.75 -4.13
CA VAL A 617 7.31 -35.71 -3.74
C VAL A 617 8.14 -36.29 -4.88
N ASN A 618 8.88 -35.47 -5.60
CA ASN A 618 9.89 -35.95 -6.53
C ASN A 618 11.19 -36.15 -5.77
N HIS A 619 11.75 -37.36 -5.79
CA HIS A 619 12.90 -37.71 -4.97
C HIS A 619 14.00 -38.41 -5.77
N ASP A 620 15.22 -38.38 -5.25
CA ASP A 620 16.42 -38.95 -5.89
C ASP A 620 16.56 -40.49 -5.73
N GLY A 621 15.64 -41.09 -4.97
CA GLY A 621 15.61 -42.51 -4.62
C GLY A 621 15.73 -42.76 -3.12
N ASN A 622 16.02 -41.71 -2.34
CA ASN A 622 16.09 -41.73 -0.89
C ASN A 622 14.82 -41.10 -0.28
N PHE A 623 13.69 -41.81 -0.34
CA PHE A 623 12.46 -41.40 0.35
C PHE A 623 11.82 -42.58 1.10
N SER A 624 11.47 -42.34 2.36
CA SER A 624 10.78 -43.24 3.26
C SER A 624 9.80 -42.44 4.12
N ILE A 625 8.50 -42.55 3.83
CA ILE A 625 7.46 -41.85 4.62
C ILE A 625 7.56 -42.07 6.14
N LYS A 626 8.14 -43.20 6.58
CA LYS A 626 8.28 -43.49 8.01
C LYS A 626 9.43 -42.71 8.68
N GLU A 627 10.48 -42.41 7.93
CA GLU A 627 11.70 -41.77 8.45
C GLU A 627 11.68 -40.26 8.15
N ASP A 628 11.12 -39.90 7.00
CA ASP A 628 11.25 -38.57 6.43
C ASP A 628 9.99 -37.70 6.62
N LEU A 629 8.88 -38.26 7.09
CA LEU A 629 7.64 -37.50 7.34
C LEU A 629 7.22 -37.56 8.80
N SER A 630 6.95 -36.37 9.36
CA SER A 630 6.35 -36.18 10.69
C SER A 630 4.99 -35.49 10.58
N VAL A 631 4.04 -35.93 11.41
CA VAL A 631 2.73 -35.27 11.54
C VAL A 631 2.53 -34.83 12.98
N ASN A 632 2.25 -33.54 13.18
CA ASN A 632 2.02 -32.94 14.50
C ASN A 632 0.61 -32.40 14.63
N GLY A 633 -0.09 -32.80 15.69
CA GLY A 633 -1.37 -32.21 16.06
C GLY A 633 -1.18 -30.84 16.71
N ALA A 634 -1.37 -29.77 15.94
CA ALA A 634 -1.25 -28.39 16.39
C ALA A 634 -2.50 -27.60 15.99
N ASP A 635 -2.96 -26.71 16.88
CA ASP A 635 -4.16 -25.90 16.64
C ASP A 635 -3.74 -24.51 16.16
N PHE A 636 -3.46 -24.38 14.85
CA PHE A 636 -3.20 -23.09 14.22
C PHE A 636 -4.51 -22.45 13.78
N GLY A 637 -4.71 -21.17 14.08
CA GLY A 637 -5.87 -20.40 13.62
C GLY A 637 -5.61 -19.70 12.30
N ALA A 638 -6.65 -19.50 11.50
CA ALA A 638 -6.53 -18.84 10.19
C ALA A 638 -6.11 -17.37 10.26
N TYR A 639 -6.39 -16.66 11.37
CA TYR A 639 -6.06 -15.24 11.49
C TYR A 639 -6.08 -14.76 12.95
N GLY A 640 -5.51 -13.57 13.15
CA GLY A 640 -5.64 -12.75 14.36
C GLY A 640 -4.88 -13.27 15.58
N PRO A 641 -4.86 -12.48 16.67
CA PRO A 641 -4.08 -12.83 17.86
C PRO A 641 -4.51 -14.17 18.46
N GLY A 642 -3.55 -15.06 18.71
CA GLY A 642 -3.78 -16.41 19.21
C GLY A 642 -3.87 -17.49 18.12
N SER A 643 -3.69 -17.12 16.84
CA SER A 643 -3.53 -18.06 15.71
C SER A 643 -2.38 -19.04 15.91
N GLY A 644 -1.39 -18.70 16.74
CA GLY A 644 -0.18 -19.51 16.92
C GLY A 644 0.80 -19.39 15.75
N LEU A 645 0.62 -18.35 14.93
CA LEU A 645 1.41 -18.05 13.75
C LEU A 645 2.53 -17.04 14.03
N ASP A 646 2.51 -16.38 15.20
CA ASP A 646 3.43 -15.32 15.61
C ASP A 646 4.93 -15.65 15.40
N ASP A 647 5.31 -16.94 15.39
CA ASP A 647 6.70 -17.37 15.19
C ASP A 647 7.22 -17.18 13.76
N LEU A 648 6.32 -17.12 12.76
CA LEU A 648 6.70 -16.89 11.35
C LEU A 648 6.88 -15.41 11.04
N TRP A 649 6.20 -14.51 11.77
CA TRP A 649 6.28 -13.05 11.58
C TRP A 649 7.15 -12.33 12.64
N ALA A 650 7.81 -13.07 13.54
CA ALA A 650 8.61 -12.54 14.66
C ALA A 650 9.93 -11.87 14.26
#